data_AF-A0A1X0R578-F1
#
_entry.id   AF-A0A1X0R578-F1
#
_cell.length_a   1.000
_cell.length_b   1.000
_cell.length_c   1.000
_cell.angle_alpha   90.00
_cell.angle_beta   90.00
_cell.angle_gamma   90.00
#
_symmetry.space_group_name_H-M   'P 1'
#
loop_
_entity.id
_entity.type
_entity.pdbx_description
1 polymer ?
#
loop_
_entity_poly.entity_id
_entity_poly.type
_entity_poly.pdbx_seq_one_letter_code
_entity_poly.pdbx_strand_id
1 'polypeptide(L)'
;MYNVGLNNDENQKILLDRNVDLNLPDPISGQSIFYQFLFSQLGVSVDFNDQCKKYSKPTCKEPIFETMIKNSTPLVSYVDKPTGMTPLEAAIRKHNYVIVEKLLQLMADPNVESSQNNTDHDYAFLLNLHKQKIPSILHAILQNDVKMVMLICEHSKISINWLWKDADGRNVLSYVLGGPSGFSSENADMLECLKKAMGDDVFRKALWMTDNQGYSPVKLGFLRTNQTLRESLLKLEPTCANFTETEEENDSAEDPMETEIVSVDQIEDDAQKERELLQKQKDAKKKKHGKSKRKTPEVDQYSNLQDVGHVICDENGEYYDVMLLKVELGHWGHAACTFYKLSIIYNRILDLYILWTRWGEPGQEGQYQRTPFLTEEEAACEFKSIFKSKTSNIWEDRSSFEPKPGKYEILTEPQYPKDTLLTDFNFMSSAVSSGLPAGVLSMMKLICNYEYLSRVYSETQIDMPLGQISQKQIDKAFQILKDAKEINKKYHEAKSQYTDPAMVKKSKLYAFQLTQKCLEYSRIMPHAGHPATRVKSLLDSERPKIYDASGYDVQVARMMNLSYTGFAVNVVLAAKHRMNEINPLDYAYHALNCSLKEISYSATEYNMVNSYMQSTCQTHELVHLFAVNRQEEQIRYRPYEQDFNRMLLWHGSRIGNFMGILKQGLRGAPLTAKANGAMLGTGVYFADTFRKSLGYCTEHYNSSTSSYRLMLLCEVALGRTQIYNNSAAPDPTQYDSIRGVGRQIPNPLNAVFDKHGVRIPFGPCITNDLVGIQEDAIKLQNNEFMVFDESRVKIRYLLIIKDKSCFFCSNALSDNEMKPIKDHKHKKYSFSQFNSYEKELIKACLSQQGLAAQDIFDKEIEEFVQDRLYKKKWDTPLDCTMDSKICHKCAENVLAMILEKYMTTDDCSIDIPDAIRQRPQCKYGRGCTMQATITHAKKYQHWLKDQEIEEIAQTEDDTEEETDDETDIEE
;
A
#
# COMPACT_ATOMS: atom_id res chain seq x y z
N MET A 1 -29.08 -15.19 48.38
CA MET A 1 -28.81 -16.52 47.77
C MET A 1 -27.91 -16.40 46.56
N TYR A 2 -28.31 -15.65 45.54
CA TYR A 2 -27.47 -15.34 44.37
C TYR A 2 -26.05 -14.84 44.75
N ASN A 3 -25.94 -13.76 45.55
CA ASN A 3 -24.65 -13.24 46.03
C ASN A 3 -23.83 -14.21 46.92
N VAL A 4 -24.46 -15.24 47.49
CA VAL A 4 -23.79 -16.24 48.36
C VAL A 4 -23.17 -17.35 47.52
N GLY A 5 -23.82 -17.75 46.42
CA GLY A 5 -23.30 -18.73 45.47
C GLY A 5 -22.37 -18.14 44.40
N LEU A 6 -22.41 -16.81 44.18
CA LEU A 6 -21.53 -16.12 43.24
C LEU A 6 -20.06 -16.24 43.72
N ASN A 7 -19.20 -16.88 42.93
CA ASN A 7 -17.74 -17.00 43.14
C ASN A 7 -17.28 -17.84 44.36
N ASN A 8 -18.08 -18.79 44.85
CA ASN A 8 -17.63 -19.76 45.86
C ASN A 8 -18.22 -21.17 45.61
N ASP A 9 -17.37 -22.09 45.17
CA ASP A 9 -17.69 -23.51 44.90
C ASP A 9 -18.35 -24.21 46.11
N GLU A 10 -17.87 -23.95 47.33
CA GLU A 10 -18.38 -24.60 48.55
C GLU A 10 -19.81 -24.13 48.85
N ASN A 11 -20.08 -22.84 48.68
CA ASN A 11 -21.43 -22.29 48.86
C ASN A 11 -22.39 -22.83 47.81
N GLN A 12 -21.95 -22.96 46.55
CA GLN A 12 -22.77 -23.56 45.49
C GLN A 12 -23.14 -25.01 45.82
N LYS A 13 -22.16 -25.81 46.28
CA LYS A 13 -22.40 -27.19 46.70
C LYS A 13 -23.37 -27.29 47.88
N ILE A 14 -23.19 -26.47 48.92
CA ILE A 14 -24.10 -26.43 50.08
C ILE A 14 -25.53 -26.07 49.66
N LEU A 15 -25.68 -25.11 48.74
CA LEU A 15 -26.99 -24.70 48.25
C LEU A 15 -27.65 -25.84 47.43
N LEU A 16 -26.90 -26.53 46.57
CA LEU A 16 -27.40 -27.69 45.81
C LEU A 16 -27.77 -28.87 46.72
N ASP A 17 -26.96 -29.15 47.74
CA ASP A 17 -27.24 -30.20 48.76
C ASP A 17 -28.51 -29.90 49.56
N ARG A 18 -28.98 -28.64 49.54
CA ARG A 18 -30.23 -28.19 50.16
C ARG A 18 -31.38 -28.01 49.15
N ASN A 19 -31.26 -28.55 47.94
CA ASN A 19 -32.23 -28.44 46.85
C ASN A 19 -32.57 -26.98 46.47
N VAL A 20 -31.61 -26.06 46.62
CA VAL A 20 -31.79 -24.68 46.15
C VAL A 20 -31.53 -24.63 44.64
N ASP A 21 -32.49 -24.09 43.90
CA ASP A 21 -32.36 -23.85 42.47
C ASP A 21 -31.38 -22.68 42.20
N LEU A 22 -30.19 -23.00 41.70
CA LEU A 22 -29.15 -22.04 41.33
C LEU A 22 -29.31 -21.50 39.89
N ASN A 23 -30.27 -22.01 39.14
CA ASN A 23 -30.58 -21.58 37.77
C ASN A 23 -31.60 -20.45 37.71
N LEU A 24 -32.11 -19.98 38.85
CA LEU A 24 -32.99 -18.82 38.91
C LEU A 24 -32.25 -17.53 38.48
N PRO A 25 -32.85 -16.72 37.60
CA PRO A 25 -32.26 -15.46 37.18
C PRO A 25 -32.27 -14.45 38.34
N ASP A 26 -31.17 -13.74 38.52
CA ASP A 26 -31.06 -12.62 39.46
C ASP A 26 -32.01 -11.48 39.05
N PRO A 27 -32.80 -10.89 39.99
CA PRO A 27 -33.76 -9.84 39.65
C PRO A 27 -33.15 -8.57 39.06
N ILE A 28 -31.86 -8.31 39.30
CA ILE A 28 -31.17 -7.08 38.89
C ILE A 28 -30.50 -7.27 37.52
N SER A 29 -29.69 -8.31 37.36
CA SER A 29 -28.95 -8.62 36.13
C SER A 29 -29.75 -9.45 35.13
N GLY A 30 -30.80 -10.15 35.58
CA GLY A 30 -31.53 -11.14 34.79
C GLY A 30 -30.74 -12.42 34.51
N GLN A 31 -29.56 -12.60 35.11
CA GLN A 31 -28.65 -13.72 34.85
C GLN A 31 -28.69 -14.74 35.97
N SER A 32 -28.67 -16.03 35.63
CA SER A 32 -28.43 -17.09 36.62
C SER A 32 -26.94 -17.43 36.73
N ILE A 33 -26.57 -18.17 37.78
CA ILE A 33 -25.19 -18.65 37.96
C ILE A 33 -24.77 -19.54 36.77
N PHE A 34 -25.71 -20.31 36.22
CA PHE A 34 -25.49 -21.10 35.00
C PHE A 34 -25.13 -20.25 33.80
N TYR A 35 -25.86 -19.16 33.57
CA TYR A 35 -25.60 -18.24 32.46
C TYR A 35 -24.19 -17.64 32.55
N GLN A 36 -23.81 -17.13 33.73
CA GLN A 36 -22.48 -16.55 33.91
C GLN A 36 -21.36 -17.56 33.76
N PHE A 37 -21.53 -18.78 34.29
CA PHE A 37 -20.55 -19.83 34.09
C PHE A 37 -20.41 -20.19 32.60
N LEU A 38 -21.52 -20.43 31.89
CA LEU A 38 -21.49 -20.83 30.49
C LEU A 38 -20.86 -19.75 29.59
N PHE A 39 -21.30 -18.49 29.70
CA PHE A 39 -20.74 -17.39 28.92
C PHE A 39 -19.27 -17.12 29.26
N SER A 40 -18.84 -17.37 30.51
CA SER A 40 -17.42 -17.30 30.88
C SER A 40 -16.56 -18.41 30.25
N GLN A 41 -17.09 -19.63 30.11
CA GLN A 41 -16.41 -20.74 29.41
C GLN A 41 -16.31 -20.46 27.90
N LEU A 42 -17.31 -19.77 27.34
CA LEU A 42 -17.31 -19.34 25.93
C LEU A 42 -16.45 -18.09 25.68
N GLY A 43 -15.87 -17.48 26.71
CA GLY A 43 -15.02 -16.30 26.60
C GLY A 43 -15.78 -15.05 26.10
N VAL A 44 -17.07 -14.94 26.37
CA VAL A 44 -17.89 -13.77 26.00
C VAL A 44 -17.72 -12.70 27.06
N SER A 45 -17.50 -11.43 26.69
CA SER A 45 -17.45 -10.26 27.60
C SER A 45 -18.46 -9.20 27.19
N VAL A 46 -18.98 -8.44 28.17
CA VAL A 46 -19.94 -7.34 27.94
C VAL A 46 -19.30 -6.00 28.33
N ASP A 47 -19.36 -5.03 27.43
CA ASP A 47 -19.02 -3.64 27.72
C ASP A 47 -20.28 -2.87 28.10
N PHE A 48 -20.44 -2.58 29.40
CA PHE A 48 -21.42 -1.60 29.86
C PHE A 48 -20.72 -0.25 30.04
N ASN A 49 -21.18 0.76 29.29
CA ASN A 49 -20.90 2.20 29.46
C ASN A 49 -19.72 2.54 30.41
N ASP A 50 -18.54 2.80 29.84
CA ASP A 50 -17.38 3.44 30.48
C ASP A 50 -16.85 2.85 31.81
N GLN A 51 -17.24 1.63 32.18
CA GLN A 51 -16.53 0.85 33.21
C GLN A 51 -16.45 -0.62 32.79
N CYS A 52 -15.29 -1.01 32.23
CA CYS A 52 -14.93 -2.41 31.96
C CYS A 52 -15.20 -3.29 33.19
N LYS A 53 -16.32 -4.02 33.19
CA LYS A 53 -16.52 -5.18 34.06
C LYS A 53 -16.58 -6.41 33.19
N LYS A 54 -15.41 -7.04 32.99
CA LYS A 54 -15.31 -8.44 32.54
C LYS A 54 -16.23 -9.29 33.42
N TYR A 55 -16.88 -10.31 32.86
CA TYR A 55 -17.46 -11.36 33.69
C TYR A 55 -16.41 -11.78 34.71
N SER A 56 -16.71 -11.61 36.01
CA SER A 56 -15.84 -12.16 37.05
C SER A 56 -15.81 -13.66 36.81
N LYS A 57 -14.65 -14.24 36.46
CA LYS A 57 -14.48 -15.69 36.26
C LYS A 57 -15.15 -16.41 37.43
N PRO A 58 -16.32 -17.03 37.24
CA PRO A 58 -16.94 -17.77 38.33
C PRO A 58 -16.06 -18.99 38.57
N THR A 59 -15.59 -19.16 39.80
CA THR A 59 -15.03 -20.44 40.26
C THR A 59 -16.21 -21.40 40.46
N CYS A 60 -16.71 -21.97 39.36
CA CYS A 60 -17.63 -23.09 39.40
C CYS A 60 -16.91 -24.27 38.74
N LYS A 61 -16.59 -25.32 39.48
CA LYS A 61 -15.95 -26.52 38.92
C LYS A 61 -16.96 -27.38 38.15
N GLU A 62 -16.49 -28.09 37.13
CA GLU A 62 -17.30 -28.96 36.26
C GLU A 62 -18.23 -29.96 37.01
N PRO A 63 -17.83 -30.59 38.14
CA PRO A 63 -18.71 -31.46 38.93
C PRO A 63 -19.91 -30.75 39.58
N ILE A 64 -19.74 -29.47 39.94
CA ILE A 64 -20.81 -28.64 40.52
C ILE A 64 -21.81 -28.28 39.41
N PHE A 65 -21.30 -27.97 38.21
CA PHE A 65 -22.12 -27.70 37.03
C PHE A 65 -23.01 -28.90 36.63
N GLU A 66 -22.46 -30.12 36.63
CA GLU A 66 -23.26 -31.33 36.40
C GLU A 66 -24.35 -31.53 37.46
N THR A 67 -24.06 -31.18 38.71
CA THR A 67 -25.00 -31.29 39.82
C THR A 67 -26.12 -30.24 39.70
N MET A 68 -25.80 -29.02 39.26
CA MET A 68 -26.79 -27.95 38.98
C MET A 68 -27.81 -28.40 37.94
N ILE A 69 -27.33 -29.00 36.84
CA ILE A 69 -28.17 -29.47 35.73
C ILE A 69 -29.06 -30.67 36.14
N LYS A 70 -28.60 -31.51 37.08
CA LYS A 70 -29.40 -32.62 37.61
C LYS A 70 -30.55 -32.16 38.51
N ASN A 71 -30.34 -31.07 39.27
CA ASN A 71 -31.29 -30.61 40.29
C ASN A 71 -32.26 -29.52 39.80
N SER A 72 -32.03 -28.93 38.63
CA SER A 72 -32.84 -27.83 38.10
C SER A 72 -32.74 -27.74 36.58
N THR A 73 -33.76 -27.21 35.91
CA THR A 73 -33.76 -27.02 34.45
C THR A 73 -33.29 -25.61 34.10
N PRO A 74 -32.08 -25.42 33.56
CA PRO A 74 -31.61 -24.11 33.14
C PRO A 74 -32.45 -23.58 31.98
N LEU A 75 -32.72 -22.28 31.97
CA LEU A 75 -33.47 -21.60 30.91
C LEU A 75 -32.63 -21.47 29.63
N VAL A 76 -32.20 -22.56 29.00
CA VAL A 76 -31.20 -22.56 27.91
C VAL A 76 -31.62 -21.86 26.61
N SER A 77 -32.91 -21.54 26.46
CA SER A 77 -33.48 -20.81 25.31
C SER A 77 -33.75 -19.33 25.61
N TYR A 78 -33.44 -18.85 26.81
CA TYR A 78 -33.63 -17.45 27.17
C TYR A 78 -32.55 -16.56 26.54
N VAL A 79 -32.97 -15.43 25.98
CA VAL A 79 -32.04 -14.43 25.44
C VAL A 79 -31.49 -13.62 26.60
N ASP A 80 -30.19 -13.79 26.87
CA ASP A 80 -29.51 -13.09 27.94
C ASP A 80 -29.51 -11.58 27.65
N LYS A 81 -30.09 -10.77 28.56
CA LYS A 81 -30.28 -9.32 28.31
C LYS A 81 -28.96 -8.57 28.09
N PRO A 82 -27.87 -8.85 28.83
CA PRO A 82 -26.57 -8.23 28.60
C PRO A 82 -25.90 -8.55 27.27
N THR A 83 -26.00 -9.80 26.79
CA THR A 83 -25.33 -10.24 25.55
C THR A 83 -26.23 -10.19 24.32
N GLY A 84 -27.56 -10.17 24.51
CA GLY A 84 -28.58 -10.31 23.48
C GLY A 84 -28.56 -11.65 22.73
N MET A 85 -27.83 -12.65 23.24
CA MET A 85 -27.70 -13.98 22.63
C MET A 85 -28.31 -15.07 23.52
N THR A 86 -28.70 -16.18 22.90
CA THR A 86 -28.94 -17.41 23.66
C THR A 86 -27.62 -18.16 23.92
N PRO A 87 -27.56 -19.02 24.96
CA PRO A 87 -26.51 -20.01 25.15
C PRO A 87 -26.14 -20.79 23.88
N LEU A 88 -27.16 -21.21 23.13
CA LEU A 88 -27.01 -22.03 21.93
C LEU A 88 -26.35 -21.24 20.81
N GLU A 89 -26.85 -20.02 20.54
CA GLU A 89 -26.23 -19.11 19.56
C GLU A 89 -24.76 -18.82 19.92
N ALA A 90 -24.47 -18.50 21.18
CA ALA A 90 -23.11 -18.18 21.60
C ALA A 90 -22.16 -19.38 21.43
N ALA A 91 -22.62 -20.60 21.70
CA ALA A 91 -21.83 -21.81 21.51
C ALA A 91 -21.60 -22.14 20.03
N ILE A 92 -22.61 -21.94 19.18
CA ILE A 92 -22.51 -22.06 17.71
C ILE A 92 -21.48 -21.07 17.19
N ARG A 93 -21.59 -19.78 17.56
CA ARG A 93 -20.66 -18.72 17.13
C ARG A 93 -19.19 -19.02 17.48
N LYS A 94 -18.93 -19.80 18.53
CA LYS A 94 -17.60 -20.22 18.97
C LYS A 94 -17.13 -21.58 18.44
N HIS A 95 -17.88 -22.21 17.52
CA HIS A 95 -17.63 -23.56 17.02
C HIS A 95 -17.45 -24.61 18.13
N ASN A 96 -18.18 -24.48 19.24
CA ASN A 96 -18.07 -25.40 20.38
C ASN A 96 -19.11 -26.52 20.31
N TYR A 97 -18.82 -27.55 19.52
CA TYR A 97 -19.70 -28.70 19.28
C TYR A 97 -20.14 -29.39 20.59
N VAL A 98 -19.24 -29.52 21.57
CA VAL A 98 -19.51 -30.20 22.84
C VAL A 98 -20.56 -29.44 23.65
N ILE A 99 -20.45 -28.11 23.71
CA ILE A 99 -21.44 -27.29 24.42
C ILE A 99 -22.77 -27.27 23.66
N VAL A 100 -22.74 -27.17 22.33
CA VAL A 100 -23.97 -27.21 21.51
C VAL A 100 -24.75 -28.50 21.73
N GLU A 101 -24.08 -29.66 21.69
CA GLU A 101 -24.71 -30.96 21.94
C GLU A 101 -25.36 -31.01 23.34
N LYS A 102 -24.62 -30.58 24.39
CA LYS A 102 -25.13 -30.52 25.76
C LYS A 102 -26.35 -29.59 25.87
N LEU A 103 -26.34 -28.43 25.22
CA LEU A 103 -27.46 -27.49 25.24
C LEU A 103 -28.71 -28.06 24.54
N LEU A 104 -28.54 -28.74 23.40
CA LEU A 104 -29.64 -29.40 22.70
C LEU A 104 -30.24 -30.56 23.53
N GLN A 105 -29.40 -31.32 24.25
CA GLN A 105 -29.87 -32.33 25.22
C GLN A 105 -30.74 -31.72 26.32
N LEU A 106 -30.45 -30.48 26.73
CA LEU A 106 -31.20 -29.67 27.70
C LEU A 106 -32.41 -28.94 27.11
N MET A 107 -32.88 -29.31 25.91
CA MET A 107 -34.05 -28.72 25.24
C MET A 107 -33.84 -27.26 24.81
N ALA A 108 -32.61 -26.86 24.46
CA ALA A 108 -32.38 -25.57 23.82
C ALA A 108 -33.15 -25.51 22.48
N ASP A 109 -33.89 -24.43 22.27
CA ASP A 109 -34.75 -24.25 21.09
C ASP A 109 -33.95 -23.57 19.96
N PRO A 110 -33.70 -24.27 18.84
CA PRO A 110 -32.93 -23.71 17.72
C PRO A 110 -33.68 -22.60 16.97
N ASN A 111 -34.98 -22.42 17.23
CA ASN A 111 -35.83 -21.43 16.57
C ASN A 111 -35.85 -20.07 17.28
N VAL A 112 -35.25 -19.95 18.47
CA VAL A 112 -35.22 -18.67 19.17
C VAL A 112 -34.41 -17.67 18.36
N GLU A 113 -35.06 -16.56 18.05
CA GLU A 113 -34.44 -15.44 17.37
C GLU A 113 -33.72 -14.55 18.39
N SER A 114 -32.40 -14.48 18.30
CA SER A 114 -31.54 -13.67 19.16
C SER A 114 -30.51 -12.87 18.36
N SER A 115 -30.04 -11.76 18.92
CA SER A 115 -29.08 -10.83 18.31
C SER A 115 -28.77 -9.65 19.25
N GLN A 116 -27.48 -9.42 19.55
CA GLN A 116 -26.94 -8.06 19.77
C GLN A 116 -25.47 -7.91 19.31
N ASN A 117 -25.14 -6.64 19.02
CA ASN A 117 -23.87 -6.05 18.62
C ASN A 117 -22.68 -6.52 19.48
N ASN A 118 -21.96 -7.55 19.03
CA ASN A 118 -20.56 -7.66 19.42
C ASN A 118 -19.71 -7.62 18.15
N THR A 119 -18.90 -6.57 18.03
CA THR A 119 -18.12 -6.22 16.85
C THR A 119 -16.94 -7.14 16.61
N ASP A 120 -16.66 -8.06 17.54
CA ASP A 120 -15.33 -8.63 17.62
C ASP A 120 -15.05 -9.74 16.59
N HIS A 121 -16.02 -10.56 16.15
CA HIS A 121 -15.65 -11.77 15.38
C HIS A 121 -16.64 -12.34 14.34
N ASP A 122 -17.69 -11.64 13.89
CA ASP A 122 -18.77 -12.33 13.17
C ASP A 122 -18.78 -12.20 11.63
N TYR A 123 -18.79 -13.36 10.97
CA TYR A 123 -19.15 -13.61 9.57
C TYR A 123 -20.48 -13.00 9.12
N ALA A 124 -21.36 -12.66 10.07
CA ALA A 124 -22.66 -12.02 9.85
C ALA A 124 -22.57 -10.61 9.20
N PHE A 125 -21.38 -10.03 9.10
CA PHE A 125 -21.17 -8.76 8.39
C PHE A 125 -21.42 -8.91 6.87
N LEU A 126 -21.04 -10.03 6.26
CA LEU A 126 -21.17 -10.27 4.81
C LEU A 126 -22.62 -10.21 4.28
N LEU A 127 -23.60 -10.41 5.16
CA LEU A 127 -25.02 -10.45 4.84
C LEU A 127 -25.82 -9.35 5.57
N ASN A 128 -25.16 -8.45 6.29
CA ASN A 128 -25.80 -7.41 7.11
C ASN A 128 -26.78 -7.93 8.19
N LEU A 129 -26.65 -9.20 8.61
CA LEU A 129 -27.62 -9.85 9.51
C LEU A 129 -27.34 -9.58 11.00
N HIS A 130 -26.22 -8.95 11.34
CA HIS A 130 -25.84 -8.63 12.72
C HIS A 130 -26.84 -7.70 13.45
N LYS A 131 -27.75 -7.03 12.73
CA LYS A 131 -28.81 -6.17 13.30
C LYS A 131 -30.19 -6.84 13.34
N GLN A 132 -30.33 -8.04 12.78
CA GLN A 132 -31.59 -8.78 12.75
C GLN A 132 -31.52 -9.95 13.72
N LYS A 133 -32.63 -10.20 14.42
CA LYS A 133 -32.75 -11.41 15.24
C LYS A 133 -33.01 -12.57 14.30
N ILE A 134 -32.18 -13.60 14.34
CA ILE A 134 -32.29 -14.77 13.48
C ILE A 134 -32.24 -16.06 14.31
N PRO A 135 -32.80 -17.18 13.82
CA PRO A 135 -32.74 -18.46 14.50
C PRO A 135 -31.30 -18.94 14.72
N SER A 136 -31.06 -19.65 15.83
CA SER A 136 -29.75 -20.21 16.19
C SER A 136 -29.17 -21.11 15.08
N ILE A 137 -30.01 -21.89 14.40
CA ILE A 137 -29.57 -22.74 13.27
C ILE A 137 -29.04 -21.92 12.08
N LEU A 138 -29.58 -20.73 11.84
CA LEU A 138 -29.13 -19.88 10.74
C LEU A 138 -27.69 -19.41 10.99
N HIS A 139 -27.30 -19.14 12.23
CA HIS A 139 -25.90 -18.83 12.56
C HIS A 139 -24.93 -19.94 12.13
N ALA A 140 -25.28 -21.21 12.32
CA ALA A 140 -24.45 -22.34 11.90
C ALA A 140 -24.35 -22.44 10.36
N ILE A 141 -25.44 -22.16 9.65
CA ILE A 141 -25.49 -22.13 8.18
C ILE A 141 -24.62 -20.99 7.63
N LEU A 142 -24.72 -19.81 8.24
CA LEU A 142 -23.93 -18.63 7.85
C LEU A 142 -22.44 -18.78 8.12
N GLN A 143 -22.06 -19.60 9.10
CA GLN A 143 -20.67 -20.02 9.33
C GLN A 143 -20.21 -21.15 8.41
N ASN A 144 -21.09 -21.61 7.49
CA ASN A 144 -20.82 -22.70 6.56
C ASN A 144 -20.38 -24.01 7.27
N ASP A 145 -20.84 -24.23 8.51
CA ASP A 145 -20.42 -25.34 9.37
C ASP A 145 -21.44 -26.50 9.29
N VAL A 146 -21.24 -27.39 8.32
CA VAL A 146 -22.14 -28.55 8.08
C VAL A 146 -22.21 -29.46 9.29
N LYS A 147 -21.08 -29.64 10.00
CA LYS A 147 -21.05 -30.50 11.19
C LYS A 147 -21.92 -29.93 12.29
N MET A 148 -21.88 -28.62 12.50
CA MET A 148 -22.75 -27.93 13.45
C MET A 148 -24.22 -28.03 13.03
N VAL A 149 -24.53 -27.84 11.74
CA VAL A 149 -25.90 -27.97 11.23
C VAL A 149 -26.41 -29.40 11.40
N MET A 150 -25.62 -30.42 11.07
CA MET A 150 -25.96 -31.83 11.32
C MET A 150 -26.19 -32.07 12.80
N LEU A 151 -25.31 -31.59 13.67
CA LEU A 151 -25.44 -31.75 15.13
C LEU A 151 -26.77 -31.18 15.63
N ILE A 152 -27.14 -29.97 15.18
CA ILE A 152 -28.42 -29.32 15.52
C ILE A 152 -29.60 -30.15 14.99
N CYS A 153 -29.55 -30.58 13.73
CA CYS A 153 -30.61 -31.37 13.10
C CYS A 153 -30.81 -32.74 13.77
N GLU A 154 -29.73 -33.39 14.22
CA GLU A 154 -29.77 -34.74 14.82
C GLU A 154 -30.14 -34.73 16.31
N HIS A 155 -29.69 -33.71 17.06
CA HIS A 155 -29.82 -33.68 18.53
C HIS A 155 -30.90 -32.73 19.03
N SER A 156 -31.47 -31.86 18.18
CA SER A 156 -32.58 -31.00 18.58
C SER A 156 -33.83 -31.83 18.89
N LYS A 157 -34.33 -31.70 20.12
CA LYS A 157 -35.60 -32.27 20.55
C LYS A 157 -36.81 -31.41 20.17
N ILE A 158 -36.56 -30.18 19.72
CA ILE A 158 -37.58 -29.23 19.26
C ILE A 158 -37.54 -29.17 17.73
N SER A 159 -38.70 -29.26 17.09
CA SER A 159 -38.81 -29.22 15.63
C SER A 159 -38.32 -27.88 15.07
N ILE A 160 -37.44 -27.93 14.08
CA ILE A 160 -36.91 -26.73 13.43
C ILE A 160 -37.96 -26.14 12.47
N ASN A 161 -38.16 -24.83 12.53
CA ASN A 161 -39.04 -24.09 11.63
C ASN A 161 -38.32 -23.76 10.32
N TRP A 162 -38.31 -24.71 9.39
CA TRP A 162 -37.66 -24.57 8.08
C TRP A 162 -38.30 -23.54 7.14
N LEU A 163 -39.56 -23.17 7.39
CA LEU A 163 -40.31 -22.17 6.61
C LEU A 163 -40.24 -20.77 7.23
N TRP A 164 -39.35 -20.58 8.21
CA TRP A 164 -39.07 -19.27 8.78
C TRP A 164 -38.67 -18.26 7.70
N LYS A 165 -39.10 -17.02 7.89
CA LYS A 165 -38.79 -15.89 7.02
C LYS A 165 -38.22 -14.75 7.84
N ASP A 166 -37.22 -14.08 7.30
CA ASP A 166 -36.73 -12.82 7.85
C ASP A 166 -37.63 -11.62 7.48
N ALA A 167 -37.21 -10.42 7.87
CA ALA A 167 -37.90 -9.17 7.55
C ALA A 167 -38.07 -8.91 6.04
N ASP A 168 -37.15 -9.45 5.23
CA ASP A 168 -37.16 -9.34 3.77
C ASP A 168 -37.89 -10.49 3.09
N GLY A 169 -38.49 -11.41 3.85
CA GLY A 169 -39.24 -12.56 3.34
C GLY A 169 -38.39 -13.75 2.91
N ARG A 170 -37.08 -13.74 3.17
CA ARG A 170 -36.11 -14.78 2.78
C ARG A 170 -36.11 -15.93 3.78
N ASN A 171 -35.89 -17.15 3.29
CA ASN A 171 -35.86 -18.35 4.12
C ASN A 171 -34.44 -18.94 4.23
N VAL A 172 -34.31 -20.04 4.98
CA VAL A 172 -33.04 -20.72 5.23
C VAL A 172 -32.28 -21.09 3.95
N LEU A 173 -32.97 -21.56 2.91
CA LEU A 173 -32.36 -21.95 1.64
C LEU A 173 -31.90 -20.73 0.82
N SER A 174 -32.54 -19.57 0.98
CA SER A 174 -32.10 -18.32 0.34
C SER A 174 -30.66 -17.98 0.74
N TYR A 175 -30.26 -18.28 1.99
CA TYR A 175 -28.93 -18.00 2.51
C TYR A 175 -27.86 -18.99 2.04
N VAL A 176 -28.26 -20.22 1.71
CA VAL A 176 -27.34 -21.22 1.12
C VAL A 176 -27.15 -20.92 -0.36
N LEU A 177 -28.24 -20.62 -1.07
CA LEU A 177 -28.27 -20.44 -2.52
C LEU A 177 -28.01 -18.99 -2.95
N GLY A 178 -27.03 -18.32 -2.34
CA GLY A 178 -26.45 -17.08 -2.88
C GLY A 178 -26.91 -15.77 -2.25
N GLY A 179 -27.89 -15.81 -1.31
CA GLY A 179 -28.27 -14.69 -0.44
C GLY A 179 -28.58 -13.35 -1.14
N PRO A 180 -28.82 -12.28 -0.37
CA PRO A 180 -28.89 -10.92 -0.91
C PRO A 180 -27.53 -10.37 -1.35
N SER A 181 -26.42 -10.96 -0.90
CA SER A 181 -25.08 -10.42 -1.09
C SER A 181 -24.44 -10.77 -2.44
N GLY A 182 -24.93 -11.79 -3.16
CA GLY A 182 -24.34 -12.24 -4.42
C GLY A 182 -23.12 -13.17 -4.25
N PHE A 183 -22.89 -13.65 -3.03
CA PHE A 183 -21.81 -14.58 -2.70
C PHE A 183 -22.39 -15.87 -2.10
N SER A 184 -21.81 -17.01 -2.43
CA SER A 184 -22.22 -18.33 -1.93
C SER A 184 -21.05 -19.11 -1.35
N SER A 185 -21.32 -20.10 -0.50
CA SER A 185 -20.30 -21.11 -0.18
C SER A 185 -20.19 -22.14 -1.31
N GLU A 186 -19.11 -22.92 -1.34
CA GLU A 186 -18.95 -24.09 -2.25
C GLU A 186 -19.65 -25.35 -1.72
N ASN A 187 -20.31 -25.24 -0.57
CA ASN A 187 -20.67 -26.37 0.25
C ASN A 187 -21.97 -27.05 -0.21
N ALA A 188 -21.86 -27.89 -1.24
CA ALA A 188 -22.95 -28.72 -1.73
C ALA A 188 -23.51 -29.64 -0.63
N ASP A 189 -22.67 -30.12 0.30
CA ASP A 189 -23.08 -31.00 1.40
C ASP A 189 -24.06 -30.31 2.36
N MET A 190 -23.97 -28.98 2.51
CA MET A 190 -24.94 -28.21 3.29
C MET A 190 -26.35 -28.35 2.71
N LEU A 191 -26.49 -28.27 1.38
CA LEU A 191 -27.78 -28.41 0.70
C LEU A 191 -28.33 -29.83 0.82
N GLU A 192 -27.46 -30.85 0.71
CA GLU A 192 -27.82 -32.26 0.92
C GLU A 192 -28.28 -32.51 2.38
N CYS A 193 -27.55 -31.97 3.35
CA CYS A 193 -27.87 -32.06 4.78
C CYS A 193 -29.23 -31.42 5.09
N LEU A 194 -29.47 -30.21 4.58
CA LEU A 194 -30.74 -29.50 4.79
C LEU A 194 -31.90 -30.22 4.13
N LYS A 195 -31.74 -30.75 2.91
CA LYS A 195 -32.79 -31.56 2.26
C LYS A 195 -33.15 -32.78 3.11
N LYS A 196 -32.14 -33.50 3.63
CA LYS A 196 -32.34 -34.66 4.51
C LYS A 196 -33.08 -34.29 5.79
N ALA A 197 -32.77 -33.15 6.40
CA ALA A 197 -33.38 -32.69 7.65
C ALA A 197 -34.79 -32.09 7.46
N MET A 198 -35.07 -31.45 6.33
CA MET A 198 -36.36 -30.85 5.99
C MET A 198 -37.39 -31.88 5.50
N GLY A 199 -36.94 -32.91 4.79
CA GLY A 199 -37.79 -33.80 3.99
C GLY A 199 -38.19 -33.17 2.66
N ASP A 200 -38.51 -34.01 1.67
CA ASP A 200 -38.68 -33.59 0.27
C ASP A 200 -39.77 -32.52 0.07
N ASP A 201 -40.91 -32.65 0.74
CA ASP A 201 -42.04 -31.72 0.57
C ASP A 201 -41.74 -30.32 1.12
N VAL A 202 -41.13 -30.24 2.30
CA VAL A 202 -40.78 -28.96 2.94
C VAL A 202 -39.63 -28.30 2.19
N PHE A 203 -38.65 -29.08 1.74
CA PHE A 203 -37.53 -28.60 0.94
C PHE A 203 -38.02 -28.00 -0.39
N ARG A 204 -38.88 -28.71 -1.13
CA ARG A 204 -39.45 -28.20 -2.38
C ARG A 204 -40.27 -26.93 -2.13
N LYS A 205 -41.10 -26.90 -1.07
CA LYS A 205 -41.87 -25.71 -0.72
C LYS A 205 -40.97 -24.51 -0.42
N ALA A 206 -39.90 -24.70 0.36
CA ALA A 206 -38.95 -23.65 0.71
C ALA A 206 -38.21 -23.11 -0.53
N LEU A 207 -37.80 -23.98 -1.46
CA LEU A 207 -37.09 -23.58 -2.69
C LEU A 207 -37.85 -22.57 -3.56
N TRP A 208 -39.18 -22.65 -3.59
CA TRP A 208 -40.03 -21.82 -4.45
C TRP A 208 -40.68 -20.65 -3.71
N MET A 209 -40.40 -20.47 -2.41
CA MET A 209 -40.88 -19.32 -1.66
C MET A 209 -40.10 -18.06 -2.06
N THR A 210 -40.81 -17.05 -2.57
CA THR A 210 -40.21 -15.76 -2.92
C THR A 210 -40.09 -14.86 -1.69
N ASP A 211 -39.03 -14.05 -1.71
CA ASP A 211 -38.82 -12.92 -0.81
C ASP A 211 -39.63 -11.69 -1.25
N ASN A 212 -39.50 -10.58 -0.51
CA ASN A 212 -40.22 -9.32 -0.78
C ASN A 212 -39.84 -8.67 -2.12
N GLN A 213 -38.70 -9.06 -2.72
CA GLN A 213 -38.22 -8.60 -4.02
C GLN A 213 -38.58 -9.57 -5.16
N GLY A 214 -39.27 -10.68 -4.86
CA GLY A 214 -39.65 -11.68 -5.86
C GLY A 214 -38.57 -12.71 -6.18
N TYR A 215 -37.48 -12.77 -5.40
CA TYR A 215 -36.44 -13.77 -5.55
C TYR A 215 -36.76 -15.04 -4.76
N SER A 216 -36.85 -16.18 -5.44
CA SER A 216 -36.89 -17.50 -4.79
C SER A 216 -35.47 -18.04 -4.60
N PRO A 217 -35.22 -18.95 -3.64
CA PRO A 217 -33.94 -19.66 -3.53
C PRO A 217 -33.46 -20.29 -4.83
N VAL A 218 -34.38 -20.81 -5.66
CA VAL A 218 -34.03 -21.31 -7.01
C VAL A 218 -33.51 -20.18 -7.88
N LYS A 219 -34.21 -19.03 -7.96
CA LYS A 219 -33.76 -17.87 -8.75
C LYS A 219 -32.39 -17.37 -8.28
N LEU A 220 -32.16 -17.32 -6.96
CA LEU A 220 -30.85 -16.96 -6.40
C LEU A 220 -29.76 -17.99 -6.75
N GLY A 221 -30.08 -19.29 -6.71
CA GLY A 221 -29.18 -20.37 -7.10
C GLY A 221 -28.80 -20.42 -8.59
N PHE A 222 -29.55 -19.74 -9.46
CA PHE A 222 -29.17 -19.58 -10.87
C PHE A 222 -28.44 -18.27 -11.13
N LEU A 223 -28.81 -17.19 -10.43
CA LEU A 223 -28.26 -15.84 -10.68
C LEU A 223 -26.97 -15.53 -9.88
N ARG A 224 -26.80 -16.13 -8.70
CA ARG A 224 -25.86 -15.62 -7.67
C ARG A 224 -24.94 -16.66 -7.04
N THR A 225 -25.08 -17.95 -7.34
CA THR A 225 -24.21 -19.00 -6.77
C THR A 225 -23.16 -19.49 -7.75
N ASN A 226 -22.08 -20.06 -7.22
CA ASN A 226 -21.11 -20.79 -8.02
C ASN A 226 -21.72 -22.02 -8.75
N GLN A 227 -21.01 -22.49 -9.77
CA GLN A 227 -21.44 -23.61 -10.60
C GLN A 227 -21.63 -24.92 -9.82
N THR A 228 -20.74 -25.23 -8.87
CA THR A 228 -20.79 -26.46 -8.06
C THR A 228 -22.10 -26.57 -7.28
N LEU A 229 -22.51 -25.48 -6.61
CA LEU A 229 -23.74 -25.45 -5.82
C LEU A 229 -24.98 -25.51 -6.72
N ARG A 230 -24.93 -24.87 -7.89
CA ARG A 230 -25.99 -24.94 -8.91
C ARG A 230 -26.17 -26.36 -9.44
N GLU A 231 -25.08 -27.08 -9.72
CA GLU A 231 -25.11 -28.48 -10.14
C GLU A 231 -25.66 -29.40 -9.04
N SER A 232 -25.28 -29.15 -7.77
CA SER A 232 -25.86 -29.87 -6.63
C SER A 232 -27.37 -29.62 -6.49
N LEU A 233 -27.82 -28.37 -6.64
CA LEU A 233 -29.25 -28.04 -6.65
C LEU A 233 -30.01 -28.81 -7.74
N LEU A 234 -29.47 -28.84 -8.96
CA LEU A 234 -30.06 -29.58 -10.09
C LEU A 234 -30.10 -31.09 -9.84
N LYS A 235 -29.07 -31.65 -9.21
CA LYS A 235 -29.02 -33.07 -8.83
C LYS A 235 -30.07 -33.39 -7.76
N LEU A 236 -30.28 -32.50 -6.79
CA LEU A 236 -31.21 -32.71 -5.68
C LEU A 236 -32.67 -32.46 -6.06
N GLU A 237 -32.95 -31.52 -6.96
CA GLU A 237 -34.29 -31.23 -7.47
C GLU A 237 -34.23 -30.90 -8.97
N PRO A 238 -34.33 -31.93 -9.85
CA PRO A 238 -34.23 -31.75 -11.30
C PRO A 238 -35.28 -30.82 -11.92
N THR A 239 -36.40 -30.59 -11.24
CA THR A 239 -37.46 -29.67 -11.71
C THR A 239 -36.98 -28.22 -11.80
N CYS A 240 -35.93 -27.85 -11.07
CA CYS A 240 -35.28 -26.54 -11.15
C CYS A 240 -34.65 -26.27 -12.52
N ALA A 241 -34.37 -27.29 -13.34
CA ALA A 241 -33.80 -27.15 -14.69
C ALA A 241 -34.71 -26.39 -15.67
N ASN A 242 -36.02 -26.33 -15.39
CA ASN A 242 -36.99 -25.59 -16.21
C ASN A 242 -36.88 -24.06 -16.02
N PHE A 243 -36.10 -23.60 -15.05
CA PHE A 243 -35.76 -22.19 -14.90
C PHE A 243 -34.81 -21.81 -16.03
N THR A 244 -35.36 -21.17 -17.07
CA THR A 244 -34.59 -20.68 -18.22
C THR A 244 -34.06 -19.29 -17.90
N GLU A 245 -32.76 -19.09 -18.08
CA GLU A 245 -32.05 -17.81 -18.04
C GLU A 245 -32.73 -16.82 -19.00
N THR A 246 -33.71 -16.09 -18.50
CA THR A 246 -34.27 -14.92 -19.15
C THR A 246 -34.34 -13.87 -18.07
N GLU A 247 -33.64 -12.75 -18.31
CA GLU A 247 -33.31 -11.71 -17.33
C GLU A 247 -32.06 -12.05 -16.49
N GLU A 248 -30.91 -12.07 -17.16
CA GLU A 248 -29.71 -11.49 -16.55
C GLU A 248 -30.11 -10.08 -16.07
N GLU A 249 -30.14 -9.84 -14.75
CA GLU A 249 -29.86 -8.51 -14.25
C GLU A 249 -28.47 -8.19 -14.81
N ASN A 250 -28.49 -7.42 -15.90
CA ASN A 250 -27.33 -6.93 -16.61
C ASN A 250 -26.64 -5.89 -15.70
N ASP A 251 -26.14 -6.33 -14.55
CA ASP A 251 -25.22 -5.58 -13.70
C ASP A 251 -23.83 -5.47 -14.34
N SER A 252 -23.62 -6.13 -15.50
CA SER A 252 -22.63 -5.71 -16.48
C SER A 252 -23.14 -4.53 -17.33
N ALA A 253 -23.57 -3.46 -16.66
CA ALA A 253 -23.21 -2.14 -17.16
C ALA A 253 -21.71 -1.93 -16.87
N GLU A 254 -20.87 -2.74 -17.52
CA GLU A 254 -19.62 -2.24 -18.07
C GLU A 254 -20.02 -1.27 -19.19
N ASP A 255 -20.66 -0.16 -18.84
CA ASP A 255 -20.51 1.02 -19.66
C ASP A 255 -19.04 1.40 -19.46
N PRO A 256 -18.16 1.19 -20.45
CA PRO A 256 -16.89 1.88 -20.40
C PRO A 256 -17.29 3.35 -20.31
N MET A 257 -17.00 3.98 -19.18
CA MET A 257 -16.88 5.43 -19.18
C MET A 257 -15.90 5.70 -20.31
N GLU A 258 -16.37 6.28 -21.43
CA GLU A 258 -15.54 6.61 -22.58
C GLU A 258 -14.43 7.51 -22.04
N THR A 259 -13.32 6.87 -21.68
CA THR A 259 -12.20 7.56 -21.10
C THR A 259 -11.50 8.11 -22.31
N GLU A 260 -11.38 9.43 -22.44
CA GLU A 260 -10.48 9.98 -23.44
C GLU A 260 -9.09 9.37 -23.18
N ILE A 261 -8.54 8.61 -24.13
CA ILE A 261 -7.27 7.92 -23.94
C ILE A 261 -6.16 8.80 -24.51
N VAL A 262 -5.16 9.11 -23.70
CA VAL A 262 -3.92 9.70 -24.20
C VAL A 262 -2.97 8.57 -24.59
N SER A 263 -2.52 8.56 -25.85
CA SER A 263 -1.59 7.55 -26.35
C SER A 263 -0.20 7.72 -25.73
N VAL A 264 0.57 6.63 -25.65
CA VAL A 264 1.95 6.67 -25.12
C VAL A 264 2.84 7.58 -25.97
N ASP A 265 2.63 7.60 -27.28
CA ASP A 265 3.36 8.47 -28.22
C ASP A 265 3.07 9.95 -27.95
N GLN A 266 1.80 10.31 -27.70
CA GLN A 266 1.43 11.68 -27.37
C GLN A 266 2.05 12.13 -26.03
N ILE A 267 2.06 11.25 -25.02
CA ILE A 267 2.70 11.55 -23.72
C ILE A 267 4.19 11.84 -23.93
N GLU A 268 4.90 11.01 -24.70
CA GLU A 268 6.33 11.20 -24.93
C GLU A 268 6.61 12.46 -25.73
N ASP A 269 5.81 12.76 -26.77
CA ASP A 269 5.94 13.96 -27.57
C ASP A 269 5.70 15.24 -26.76
N ASP A 270 4.66 15.27 -25.93
CA ASP A 270 4.35 16.43 -25.08
C ASP A 270 5.37 16.58 -23.95
N ALA A 271 5.83 15.48 -23.34
CA ALA A 271 6.93 15.50 -22.37
C ALA A 271 8.23 16.03 -23.00
N GLN A 272 8.55 15.61 -24.22
CA GLN A 272 9.74 16.05 -24.94
C GLN A 272 9.70 17.55 -25.25
N LYS A 273 8.55 18.08 -25.68
CA LYS A 273 8.36 19.52 -25.88
C LYS A 273 8.59 20.31 -24.59
N GLU A 274 8.11 19.82 -23.46
CA GLU A 274 8.35 20.46 -22.16
C GLU A 274 9.83 20.43 -21.77
N ARG A 275 10.52 19.30 -21.96
CA ARG A 275 11.98 19.21 -21.73
C ARG A 275 12.75 20.25 -22.56
N GLU A 276 12.41 20.39 -23.84
CA GLU A 276 13.03 21.37 -24.74
C GLU A 276 12.75 22.82 -24.32
N LEU A 277 11.53 23.12 -23.88
CA LEU A 277 11.15 24.43 -23.38
C LEU A 277 11.96 24.80 -22.14
N LEU A 278 12.04 23.89 -21.17
CA LEU A 278 12.80 24.07 -19.93
C LEU A 278 14.29 24.24 -20.20
N GLN A 279 14.84 23.47 -21.13
CA GLN A 279 16.24 23.60 -21.53
C GLN A 279 16.51 24.97 -22.18
N LYS A 280 15.65 25.43 -23.10
CA LYS A 280 15.76 26.76 -23.73
C LYS A 280 15.71 27.89 -22.70
N GLN A 281 14.80 27.82 -21.72
CA GLN A 281 14.69 28.81 -20.65
C GLN A 281 15.97 28.87 -19.80
N LYS A 282 16.55 27.71 -19.48
CA LYS A 282 17.81 27.63 -18.71
C LYS A 282 19.02 28.11 -19.51
N ASP A 283 19.13 27.74 -20.78
CA ASP A 283 20.21 28.21 -21.65
C ASP A 283 20.17 29.73 -21.83
N ALA A 284 18.97 30.33 -21.89
CA ALA A 284 18.78 31.77 -21.88
C ALA A 284 19.25 32.42 -20.55
N LYS A 285 18.96 31.79 -19.40
CA LYS A 285 19.46 32.25 -18.08
C LYS A 285 20.98 32.13 -17.96
N LYS A 286 21.59 31.04 -18.47
CA LYS A 286 23.05 30.85 -18.50
C LYS A 286 23.75 31.86 -19.43
N LYS A 287 23.17 32.18 -20.59
CA LYS A 287 23.70 33.24 -21.47
C LYS A 287 23.73 34.62 -20.82
N LYS A 288 22.82 34.92 -19.88
CA LYS A 288 22.84 36.16 -19.08
C LYS A 288 23.92 36.19 -17.99
N HIS A 289 24.40 35.03 -17.53
CA HIS A 289 25.39 34.91 -16.44
C HIS A 289 26.80 34.47 -16.92
N GLY A 290 27.08 34.58 -18.23
CA GLY A 290 28.36 34.20 -18.83
C GLY A 290 28.47 32.70 -19.14
N LYS A 291 29.19 32.36 -20.23
CA LYS A 291 29.42 30.97 -20.64
C LYS A 291 30.13 30.20 -19.52
N SER A 292 29.55 29.09 -19.08
CA SER A 292 30.25 28.07 -18.30
C SER A 292 31.48 27.62 -19.09
N LYS A 293 32.69 27.84 -18.56
CA LYS A 293 33.90 27.20 -19.07
C LYS A 293 33.69 25.68 -19.04
N ARG A 294 34.23 24.95 -20.04
CA ARG A 294 34.34 23.47 -19.97
C ARG A 294 35.01 23.14 -18.64
N LYS A 295 34.40 22.26 -17.86
CA LYS A 295 34.91 21.88 -16.53
C LYS A 295 36.23 21.14 -16.75
N THR A 296 37.33 21.66 -16.21
CA THR A 296 38.64 21.00 -16.26
C THR A 296 38.53 19.63 -15.59
N PRO A 297 39.04 18.54 -16.21
CA PRO A 297 39.04 17.22 -15.58
C PRO A 297 39.77 17.27 -14.24
N GLU A 298 39.21 16.61 -13.24
CA GLU A 298 39.85 16.47 -11.93
C GLU A 298 41.06 15.55 -12.06
N VAL A 299 42.17 15.97 -11.45
CA VAL A 299 43.41 15.19 -11.40
C VAL A 299 43.15 13.92 -10.58
N ASP A 300 43.60 12.77 -11.09
CA ASP A 300 43.41 11.49 -10.40
C ASP A 300 44.04 11.52 -9.00
N GLN A 301 43.25 11.20 -7.97
CA GLN A 301 43.67 11.27 -6.57
C GLN A 301 44.90 10.42 -6.26
N TYR A 302 45.07 9.28 -6.94
CA TYR A 302 46.24 8.40 -6.75
C TYR A 302 47.54 9.01 -7.31
N SER A 303 47.45 10.09 -8.08
CA SER A 303 48.61 10.86 -8.50
C SER A 303 49.22 11.70 -7.37
N ASN A 304 48.46 11.98 -6.29
CA ASN A 304 48.85 12.94 -5.24
C ASN A 304 49.28 14.33 -5.79
N LEU A 305 48.78 14.71 -6.98
CA LEU A 305 49.13 15.97 -7.65
C LEU A 305 47.93 16.93 -7.79
N GLN A 306 46.81 16.62 -7.15
CA GLN A 306 45.57 17.41 -7.25
C GLN A 306 45.68 18.85 -6.76
N ASP A 307 46.50 19.11 -5.74
CA ASP A 307 46.68 20.45 -5.18
C ASP A 307 47.67 21.31 -5.98
N VAL A 308 48.54 20.67 -6.77
CA VAL A 308 49.70 21.31 -7.40
C VAL A 308 49.69 21.24 -8.93
N GLY A 309 48.79 20.45 -9.51
CA GLY A 309 48.73 20.18 -10.93
C GLY A 309 47.34 20.30 -11.53
N HIS A 310 47.27 20.38 -12.85
CA HIS A 310 46.02 20.34 -13.61
C HIS A 310 46.20 19.61 -14.94
N VAL A 311 45.11 19.06 -15.46
CA VAL A 311 45.12 18.35 -16.75
C VAL A 311 45.19 19.35 -17.90
N ILE A 312 46.08 19.08 -18.87
CA ILE A 312 46.27 19.91 -20.06
C ILE A 312 45.36 19.48 -21.22
N CYS A 313 45.13 20.37 -22.18
CA CYS A 313 44.32 20.12 -23.38
C CYS A 313 45.11 20.39 -24.66
N ASP A 314 44.72 19.71 -25.74
CA ASP A 314 45.25 19.94 -27.07
C ASP A 314 44.80 21.29 -27.67
N GLU A 315 45.32 21.61 -28.86
CA GLU A 315 44.99 22.83 -29.63
C GLU A 315 43.49 22.97 -29.95
N ASN A 316 42.74 21.86 -29.95
CA ASN A 316 41.29 21.84 -30.18
C ASN A 316 40.49 22.01 -28.88
N GLY A 317 41.15 22.20 -27.73
CA GLY A 317 40.52 22.37 -26.42
C GLY A 317 40.03 21.05 -25.81
N GLU A 318 40.65 19.93 -26.18
CA GLU A 318 40.31 18.59 -25.72
C GLU A 318 41.37 18.05 -24.77
N TYR A 319 40.95 17.63 -23.58
CA TYR A 319 41.88 17.25 -22.52
C TYR A 319 42.59 15.94 -22.83
N TYR A 320 43.89 15.88 -22.53
CA TYR A 320 44.66 14.63 -22.50
C TYR A 320 44.31 13.86 -21.22
N ASP A 321 43.11 13.31 -21.17
CA ASP A 321 42.60 12.44 -20.10
C ASP A 321 41.68 11.39 -20.73
N VAL A 322 42.02 10.12 -20.56
CA VAL A 322 41.22 9.02 -21.08
C VAL A 322 41.23 7.83 -20.13
N MET A 323 40.05 7.23 -19.98
CA MET A 323 39.86 5.98 -19.27
C MET A 323 39.59 4.87 -20.28
N LEU A 324 40.32 3.77 -20.16
CA LEU A 324 40.21 2.63 -21.05
C LEU A 324 39.83 1.36 -20.29
N LEU A 325 39.09 0.47 -20.95
CA LEU A 325 38.71 -0.84 -20.41
C LEU A 325 39.04 -1.97 -21.37
N LYS A 326 39.43 -3.11 -20.82
CA LYS A 326 39.69 -4.34 -21.57
C LYS A 326 39.17 -5.53 -20.78
N VAL A 327 38.67 -6.53 -21.48
CA VAL A 327 38.39 -7.85 -20.90
C VAL A 327 39.36 -8.85 -21.49
N GLU A 328 40.09 -9.54 -20.62
CA GLU A 328 41.02 -10.60 -20.96
C GLU A 328 40.53 -11.94 -20.40
N LEU A 329 40.73 -13.03 -21.15
CA LEU A 329 40.48 -14.36 -20.64
C LEU A 329 41.77 -14.93 -20.03
N GLY A 330 41.72 -15.28 -18.75
CA GLY A 330 42.79 -16.00 -18.07
C GLY A 330 42.96 -17.44 -18.53
N HIS A 331 43.95 -18.14 -17.98
CA HIS A 331 44.32 -19.52 -18.37
C HIS A 331 43.17 -20.55 -18.31
N TRP A 332 42.13 -20.28 -17.52
CA TRP A 332 40.95 -21.15 -17.34
C TRP A 332 39.66 -20.57 -17.95
N GLY A 333 39.78 -19.61 -18.89
CA GLY A 333 38.62 -18.99 -19.53
C GLY A 333 37.79 -18.11 -18.61
N HIS A 334 38.38 -17.61 -17.52
CA HIS A 334 37.76 -16.58 -16.68
C HIS A 334 38.01 -15.20 -17.28
N ALA A 335 36.95 -14.46 -17.53
CA ALA A 335 37.03 -13.06 -17.94
C ALA A 335 37.50 -12.22 -16.75
N ALA A 336 38.62 -11.53 -16.93
CA ALA A 336 39.13 -10.50 -16.04
C ALA A 336 38.97 -9.15 -16.73
N CYS A 337 38.29 -8.22 -16.07
CA CYS A 337 38.20 -6.84 -16.54
C CYS A 337 39.40 -6.05 -15.99
N THR A 338 40.10 -5.34 -16.86
CA THR A 338 41.23 -4.48 -16.52
C THR A 338 40.99 -3.06 -17.04
N PHE A 339 41.37 -2.08 -16.23
CA PHE A 339 41.29 -0.67 -16.59
C PHE A 339 42.68 -0.11 -16.91
N TYR A 340 42.72 0.95 -17.71
CA TYR A 340 43.93 1.73 -17.98
C TYR A 340 43.57 3.22 -18.10
N LYS A 341 43.99 4.03 -17.13
CA LYS A 341 43.88 5.49 -17.13
C LYS A 341 45.16 6.09 -17.70
N LEU A 342 45.01 7.09 -18.55
CA LEU A 342 46.09 7.83 -19.18
C LEU A 342 45.74 9.33 -19.14
N SER A 343 46.57 10.15 -18.50
CA SER A 343 46.35 11.59 -18.36
C SER A 343 47.67 12.36 -18.42
N ILE A 344 47.67 13.62 -18.89
CA ILE A 344 48.83 14.52 -18.76
C ILE A 344 48.51 15.61 -17.74
N ILE A 345 49.29 15.65 -16.66
CA ILE A 345 49.15 16.61 -15.55
C ILE A 345 50.32 17.58 -15.60
N TYR A 346 50.05 18.86 -15.80
CA TYR A 346 51.07 19.89 -15.65
C TYR A 346 51.19 20.31 -14.18
N ASN A 347 52.36 20.08 -13.61
CA ASN A 347 52.69 20.45 -12.23
C ASN A 347 53.22 21.89 -12.20
N ARG A 348 52.47 22.79 -11.55
CA ARG A 348 52.76 24.23 -11.54
C ARG A 348 53.95 24.60 -10.65
N ILE A 349 54.28 23.77 -9.66
CA ILE A 349 55.36 24.05 -8.72
C ILE A 349 56.70 23.66 -9.32
N LEU A 350 56.74 22.48 -9.95
CA LEU A 350 57.97 21.93 -10.53
C LEU A 350 58.17 22.33 -11.99
N ASP A 351 57.17 22.96 -12.62
CA ASP A 351 57.16 23.35 -14.03
C ASP A 351 57.48 22.17 -14.96
N LEU A 352 56.74 21.06 -14.77
CA LEU A 352 56.95 19.80 -15.49
C LEU A 352 55.62 19.19 -15.93
N TYR A 353 55.64 18.51 -17.06
CA TYR A 353 54.52 17.72 -17.58
C TYR A 353 54.66 16.28 -17.12
N ILE A 354 53.70 15.80 -16.34
CA ILE A 354 53.69 14.44 -15.81
C ILE A 354 52.69 13.61 -16.59
N LEU A 355 53.17 12.67 -17.40
CA LEU A 355 52.34 11.63 -17.98
C LEU A 355 51.96 10.63 -16.88
N TRP A 356 50.69 10.65 -16.52
CA TRP A 356 50.09 9.77 -15.53
C TRP A 356 49.49 8.56 -16.21
N THR A 357 49.95 7.37 -15.81
CA THR A 357 49.37 6.10 -16.22
C THR A 357 48.98 5.30 -14.99
N ARG A 358 47.77 4.73 -14.97
CA ARG A 358 47.30 3.86 -13.89
C ARG A 358 46.51 2.70 -14.45
N TRP A 359 46.79 1.48 -14.02
CA TRP A 359 46.13 0.27 -14.53
C TRP A 359 45.93 -0.77 -13.45
N GLY A 360 44.92 -1.61 -13.62
CA GLY A 360 44.64 -2.68 -12.66
C GLY A 360 43.22 -3.20 -12.78
N GLU A 361 42.78 -3.84 -11.70
CA GLU A 361 41.41 -4.32 -11.59
C GLU A 361 40.47 -3.17 -11.21
N PRO A 362 39.30 -3.05 -11.86
CA PRO A 362 38.28 -2.06 -11.54
C PRO A 362 37.96 -1.94 -10.05
N GLY A 363 37.97 -0.71 -9.52
CA GLY A 363 37.64 -0.41 -8.13
C GLY A 363 38.80 -0.58 -7.13
N GLN A 364 39.97 -1.03 -7.60
CA GLN A 364 41.20 -1.03 -6.80
C GLN A 364 42.10 0.16 -7.18
N GLU A 365 43.10 0.45 -6.34
CA GLU A 365 44.13 1.44 -6.62
C GLU A 365 44.89 1.12 -7.91
N GLY A 366 45.24 -0.16 -8.10
CA GLY A 366 46.02 -0.63 -9.24
C GLY A 366 47.51 -0.27 -9.14
N GLN A 367 48.25 -0.50 -10.23
CA GLN A 367 49.61 -0.02 -10.42
C GLN A 367 49.58 1.30 -11.17
N TYR A 368 50.59 2.15 -10.94
CA TYR A 368 50.69 3.43 -11.63
C TYR A 368 52.14 3.81 -11.93
N GLN A 369 52.30 4.74 -12.86
CA GLN A 369 53.58 5.34 -13.22
C GLN A 369 53.41 6.83 -13.50
N ARG A 370 54.38 7.62 -13.03
CA ARG A 370 54.53 9.06 -13.29
C ARG A 370 55.77 9.25 -14.14
N THR A 371 55.60 9.63 -15.39
CA THR A 371 56.73 9.89 -16.28
C THR A 371 56.85 11.40 -16.50
N PRO A 372 57.90 12.07 -15.99
CA PRO A 372 58.08 13.50 -16.15
C PRO A 372 58.66 13.83 -17.53
N PHE A 373 58.21 14.94 -18.10
CA PHE A 373 58.68 15.54 -19.34
C PHE A 373 58.88 17.05 -19.15
N LEU A 374 59.85 17.61 -19.88
CA LEU A 374 60.18 19.04 -19.82
C LEU A 374 59.27 19.87 -20.72
N THR A 375 58.72 19.26 -21.76
CA THR A 375 57.90 19.94 -22.77
C THR A 375 56.53 19.26 -22.93
N GLU A 376 55.53 20.02 -23.34
CA GLU A 376 54.18 19.50 -23.60
C GLU A 376 54.20 18.52 -24.77
N GLU A 377 54.98 18.82 -25.80
CA GLU A 377 55.05 18.05 -27.05
C GLU A 377 55.61 16.64 -26.81
N GLU A 378 56.64 16.51 -25.98
CA GLU A 378 57.20 15.21 -25.60
C GLU A 378 56.18 14.37 -24.83
N ALA A 379 55.50 14.97 -23.85
CA ALA A 379 54.45 14.30 -23.07
C ALA A 379 53.28 13.86 -23.96
N ALA A 380 52.83 14.73 -24.86
CA ALA A 380 51.76 14.46 -25.80
C ALA A 380 52.13 13.37 -26.81
N CYS A 381 53.36 13.36 -27.31
CA CYS A 381 53.85 12.32 -28.22
C CYS A 381 53.83 10.94 -27.54
N GLU A 382 54.32 10.84 -26.31
CA GLU A 382 54.31 9.59 -25.56
C GLU A 382 52.88 9.15 -25.20
N PHE A 383 52.01 10.08 -24.78
CA PHE A 383 50.59 9.81 -24.56
C PHE A 383 49.95 9.17 -25.79
N LYS A 384 50.13 9.77 -26.98
CA LYS A 384 49.57 9.28 -28.24
C LYS A 384 50.14 7.91 -28.62
N SER A 385 51.44 7.69 -28.37
CA SER A 385 52.11 6.40 -28.58
C SER A 385 51.50 5.30 -27.71
N ILE A 386 51.34 5.54 -26.40
CA ILE A 386 50.72 4.60 -25.46
C ILE A 386 49.26 4.34 -25.86
N PHE A 387 48.49 5.39 -26.15
CA PHE A 387 47.11 5.26 -26.58
C PHE A 387 46.98 4.37 -27.83
N LYS A 388 47.80 4.61 -28.86
CA LYS A 388 47.82 3.80 -30.09
C LYS A 388 48.25 2.36 -29.84
N SER A 389 49.21 2.12 -28.95
CA SER A 389 49.64 0.77 -28.58
C SER A 389 48.52 -0.02 -27.89
N LYS A 390 47.81 0.62 -26.94
CA LYS A 390 46.77 -0.01 -26.12
C LYS A 390 45.44 -0.20 -26.87
N THR A 391 45.05 0.74 -27.73
CA THR A 391 43.75 0.73 -28.42
C THR A 391 43.84 0.36 -29.90
N SER A 392 45.02 0.46 -30.53
CA SER A 392 45.19 0.37 -31.99
C SER A 392 44.35 1.38 -32.78
N ASN A 393 44.05 2.52 -32.17
CA ASN A 393 43.42 3.70 -32.75
C ASN A 393 44.35 4.91 -32.63
N ILE A 394 44.17 5.91 -33.48
CA ILE A 394 44.93 7.17 -33.45
C ILE A 394 44.17 8.15 -32.52
N TRP A 395 44.89 8.92 -31.70
CA TRP A 395 44.26 9.81 -30.70
C TRP A 395 43.48 10.96 -31.35
N GLU A 396 44.00 11.48 -32.45
CA GLU A 396 43.39 12.54 -33.25
C GLU A 396 42.05 12.09 -33.86
N ASP A 397 41.97 10.83 -34.32
CA ASP A 397 40.78 10.25 -34.95
C ASP A 397 39.83 9.55 -33.96
N ARG A 398 39.93 9.87 -32.67
CA ARG A 398 39.13 9.22 -31.61
C ARG A 398 37.61 9.36 -31.77
N SER A 399 37.13 10.32 -32.57
CA SER A 399 35.70 10.44 -32.93
C SER A 399 35.20 9.25 -33.75
N SER A 400 36.10 8.57 -34.46
CA SER A 400 35.84 7.41 -35.31
C SER A 400 36.43 6.13 -34.69
N PHE A 401 36.47 6.05 -33.36
CA PHE A 401 37.10 4.95 -32.63
C PHE A 401 36.48 3.60 -33.00
N GLU A 402 37.33 2.65 -33.42
CA GLU A 402 36.92 1.27 -33.73
C GLU A 402 37.43 0.29 -32.66
N PRO A 403 36.55 -0.36 -31.89
CA PRO A 403 36.95 -1.35 -30.89
C PRO A 403 37.47 -2.62 -31.56
N LYS A 404 38.62 -3.12 -31.12
CA LYS A 404 39.31 -4.30 -31.69
C LYS A 404 39.43 -5.42 -30.66
N PRO A 405 39.21 -6.70 -31.04
CA PRO A 405 39.38 -7.83 -30.14
C PRO A 405 40.77 -7.87 -29.50
N GLY A 406 40.83 -7.99 -28.17
CA GLY A 406 42.10 -8.05 -27.42
C GLY A 406 42.80 -6.70 -27.24
N LYS A 407 42.18 -5.59 -27.60
CA LYS A 407 42.65 -4.22 -27.32
C LYS A 407 41.74 -3.51 -26.32
N TYR A 408 42.21 -2.40 -25.79
CA TYR A 408 41.44 -1.54 -24.90
C TYR A 408 40.39 -0.73 -25.66
N GLU A 409 39.23 -0.53 -25.06
CA GLU A 409 38.15 0.34 -25.53
C GLU A 409 38.07 1.62 -24.68
N ILE A 410 37.64 2.73 -25.29
CA ILE A 410 37.38 3.98 -24.58
C ILE A 410 36.12 3.86 -23.74
N LEU A 411 36.29 4.16 -22.45
CA LEU A 411 35.19 4.41 -21.53
C LEU A 411 34.85 5.90 -21.55
N THR A 412 33.94 6.29 -22.44
CA THR A 412 33.37 7.64 -22.46
C THR A 412 32.14 7.66 -21.58
N GLU A 413 32.19 8.42 -20.48
CA GLU A 413 30.97 8.77 -19.74
C GLU A 413 30.31 9.98 -20.41
N PRO A 414 29.03 9.90 -20.78
CA PRO A 414 28.30 11.07 -21.24
C PRO A 414 28.20 12.08 -20.10
N GLN A 415 28.47 13.35 -20.41
CA GLN A 415 28.18 14.44 -19.49
C GLN A 415 26.71 14.80 -19.61
N TYR A 416 25.93 14.41 -18.61
CA TYR A 416 24.53 14.79 -18.51
C TYR A 416 24.40 16.19 -17.91
N PRO A 417 23.45 17.02 -18.38
CA PRO A 417 23.11 18.26 -17.71
C PRO A 417 22.73 17.95 -16.26
N LYS A 418 23.40 18.54 -15.27
CA LYS A 418 23.06 18.34 -13.85
C LYS A 418 21.79 19.10 -13.41
N ASP A 419 21.15 19.82 -14.34
CA ASP A 419 20.03 20.67 -14.04
C ASP A 419 18.71 19.87 -13.97
N THR A 420 18.07 19.78 -12.80
CA THR A 420 16.76 19.13 -12.63
C THR A 420 15.69 19.80 -13.46
N LEU A 421 15.07 19.08 -14.40
CA LEU A 421 14.06 19.65 -15.31
C LEU A 421 12.70 19.77 -14.62
N LEU A 422 12.32 18.76 -13.84
CA LEU A 422 11.09 18.80 -13.07
C LEU A 422 11.35 19.46 -11.71
N THR A 423 10.67 20.57 -11.43
CA THR A 423 10.62 21.20 -10.10
C THR A 423 9.25 20.95 -9.50
N ASP A 424 9.09 21.17 -8.19
CA ASP A 424 7.81 21.06 -7.51
C ASP A 424 6.77 21.95 -8.21
N PHE A 425 5.95 21.30 -9.03
CA PHE A 425 4.90 21.91 -9.81
C PHE A 425 3.62 21.59 -9.07
N ASN A 426 2.91 22.63 -8.64
CA ASN A 426 1.70 22.44 -7.88
C ASN A 426 0.58 21.95 -8.81
N PHE A 427 0.50 20.62 -9.00
CA PHE A 427 -0.57 19.94 -9.76
C PHE A 427 -1.98 20.34 -9.30
N MET A 428 -2.09 20.86 -8.08
CA MET A 428 -3.33 21.15 -7.39
C MET A 428 -3.88 22.55 -7.70
N SER A 429 -3.03 23.45 -8.21
CA SER A 429 -3.40 24.81 -8.59
C SER A 429 -3.45 24.93 -10.11
N SER A 430 -4.48 24.35 -10.72
CA SER A 430 -4.79 24.56 -12.14
C SER A 430 -5.84 25.65 -12.30
N ALA A 431 -5.69 26.50 -13.31
CA ALA A 431 -6.74 27.43 -13.73
C ALA A 431 -7.94 26.71 -14.37
N VAL A 432 -7.71 25.50 -14.88
CA VAL A 432 -8.74 24.62 -15.48
C VAL A 432 -9.29 23.68 -14.40
N SER A 433 -10.61 23.72 -14.17
CA SER A 433 -11.29 22.82 -13.25
C SER A 433 -11.24 21.37 -13.73
N SER A 434 -11.06 20.43 -12.80
CA SER A 434 -11.10 18.99 -13.09
C SER A 434 -12.52 18.50 -13.37
N GLY A 435 -12.69 17.61 -14.34
CA GLY A 435 -13.93 16.88 -14.62
C GLY A 435 -14.01 15.50 -13.92
N LEU A 436 -12.98 15.10 -13.17
CA LEU A 436 -12.92 13.79 -12.52
C LEU A 436 -13.86 13.71 -11.30
N PRO A 437 -14.45 12.52 -11.03
CA PRO A 437 -15.17 12.27 -9.77
C PRO A 437 -14.28 12.52 -8.55
N ALA A 438 -14.87 12.96 -7.42
CA ALA A 438 -14.12 13.38 -6.24
C ALA A 438 -13.18 12.29 -5.66
N GLY A 439 -13.60 11.02 -5.64
CA GLY A 439 -12.75 9.91 -5.20
C GLY A 439 -11.59 9.65 -6.18
N VAL A 440 -11.85 9.68 -7.49
CA VAL A 440 -10.81 9.50 -8.51
C VAL A 440 -9.81 10.66 -8.47
N LEU A 441 -10.30 11.89 -8.33
CA LEU A 441 -9.45 13.06 -8.14
C LEU A 441 -8.57 12.92 -6.89
N SER A 442 -9.15 12.48 -5.76
CA SER A 442 -8.43 12.17 -4.52
C SER A 442 -7.34 11.12 -4.70
N MET A 443 -7.63 10.08 -5.49
CA MET A 443 -6.67 9.04 -5.85
C MET A 443 -5.52 9.61 -6.71
N MET A 444 -5.84 10.41 -7.75
CA MET A 444 -4.83 11.02 -8.63
C MET A 444 -3.92 11.98 -7.85
N LYS A 445 -4.45 12.75 -6.90
CA LYS A 445 -3.67 13.60 -5.99
C LYS A 445 -2.64 12.79 -5.17
N LEU A 446 -2.98 11.56 -4.79
CA LEU A 446 -2.11 10.69 -4.02
C LEU A 446 -0.95 10.13 -4.87
N ILE A 447 -1.23 9.71 -6.11
CA ILE A 447 -0.21 9.09 -6.99
C ILE A 447 0.60 10.10 -7.82
N CYS A 448 0.08 11.31 -8.05
CA CYS A 448 0.76 12.40 -8.77
C CYS A 448 1.51 13.36 -7.83
N ASN A 449 2.14 12.87 -6.77
CA ASN A 449 2.93 13.68 -5.84
C ASN A 449 4.40 13.81 -6.29
N TYR A 450 4.88 15.04 -6.48
CA TYR A 450 6.24 15.33 -6.94
C TYR A 450 7.33 14.91 -5.93
N GLU A 451 7.18 15.25 -4.65
CA GLU A 451 8.15 14.90 -3.59
C GLU A 451 8.37 13.39 -3.56
N TYR A 452 7.26 12.65 -3.69
CA TYR A 452 7.25 11.21 -3.76
C TYR A 452 7.98 10.68 -5.02
N LEU A 453 7.64 11.17 -6.21
CA LEU A 453 8.29 10.77 -7.47
C LEU A 453 9.80 11.06 -7.44
N SER A 454 10.19 12.19 -6.86
CA SER A 454 11.58 12.57 -6.67
C SER A 454 12.32 11.61 -5.72
N ARG A 455 11.70 11.22 -4.60
CA ARG A 455 12.27 10.25 -3.66
C ARG A 455 12.46 8.88 -4.31
N VAL A 456 11.43 8.32 -4.94
CA VAL A 456 11.53 7.00 -5.60
C VAL A 456 12.57 7.02 -6.72
N TYR A 457 12.61 8.09 -7.51
CA TYR A 457 13.62 8.25 -8.54
C TYR A 457 15.04 8.28 -7.96
N SER A 458 15.26 8.93 -6.80
CA SER A 458 16.58 8.92 -6.14
C SER A 458 17.03 7.52 -5.69
N GLU A 459 16.09 6.63 -5.34
CA GLU A 459 16.38 5.23 -4.96
C GLU A 459 16.87 4.39 -6.16
N THR A 460 16.61 4.82 -7.40
CA THR A 460 17.07 4.12 -8.62
C THR A 460 18.57 4.23 -8.86
N GLN A 461 19.29 5.03 -8.06
CA GLN A 461 20.75 5.24 -8.13
C GLN A 461 21.25 5.69 -9.52
N ILE A 462 20.42 6.40 -10.27
CA ILE A 462 20.83 7.02 -11.53
C ILE A 462 21.49 8.36 -11.27
N ASP A 463 22.63 8.56 -11.93
CA ASP A 463 23.33 9.83 -12.01
C ASP A 463 22.80 10.69 -13.19
N MET A 464 21.48 10.89 -13.23
CA MET A 464 20.79 11.86 -14.10
C MET A 464 19.66 12.51 -13.30
N PRO A 465 19.47 13.83 -13.41
CA PRO A 465 18.35 14.51 -12.78
C PRO A 465 16.98 14.04 -13.26
N LEU A 466 15.97 14.19 -12.39
CA LEU A 466 14.58 13.85 -12.63
C LEU A 466 14.04 14.56 -13.89
N GLY A 467 13.39 13.80 -14.77
CA GLY A 467 12.75 14.31 -16.00
C GLY A 467 13.61 14.27 -17.26
N GLN A 468 14.88 13.85 -17.18
CA GLN A 468 15.78 13.80 -18.34
C GLN A 468 15.76 12.47 -19.11
N ILE A 469 15.29 11.39 -18.48
CA ILE A 469 15.27 10.06 -19.10
C ILE A 469 13.99 9.89 -19.89
N SER A 470 14.11 9.60 -21.18
CA SER A 470 12.97 9.25 -22.05
C SER A 470 12.61 7.77 -21.93
N GLN A 471 11.35 7.41 -22.24
CA GLN A 471 10.96 6.00 -22.27
C GLN A 471 11.75 5.22 -23.34
N LYS A 472 12.00 5.84 -24.51
CA LYS A 472 12.83 5.27 -25.60
C LYS A 472 14.24 4.89 -25.13
N GLN A 473 14.82 5.69 -24.22
CA GLN A 473 16.14 5.41 -23.65
C GLN A 473 16.10 4.20 -22.71
N ILE A 474 15.03 4.07 -21.91
CA ILE A 474 14.78 2.90 -21.05
C ILE A 474 14.59 1.63 -21.89
N ASP A 475 13.78 1.70 -22.94
CA ASP A 475 13.52 0.56 -23.82
C ASP A 475 14.79 0.09 -24.54
N LYS A 476 15.61 1.04 -25.04
CA LYS A 476 16.92 0.73 -25.62
C LYS A 476 17.84 0.05 -24.59
N ALA A 477 17.85 0.52 -23.34
CA ALA A 477 18.66 -0.08 -22.28
C ALA A 477 18.21 -1.52 -21.97
N PHE A 478 16.89 -1.79 -21.92
CA PHE A 478 16.35 -3.15 -21.79
C PHE A 478 16.80 -4.07 -22.93
N GLN A 479 16.76 -3.58 -24.17
CA GLN A 479 17.19 -4.37 -25.32
C GLN A 479 18.69 -4.72 -25.23
N ILE A 480 19.53 -3.77 -24.82
CA ILE A 480 20.98 -4.01 -24.65
C ILE A 480 21.24 -5.03 -23.55
N LEU A 481 20.52 -4.96 -22.42
CA LEU A 481 20.61 -5.95 -21.36
C LEU A 481 20.20 -7.34 -21.88
N LYS A 482 19.08 -7.44 -22.61
CA LYS A 482 18.63 -8.70 -23.20
C LYS A 482 19.68 -9.31 -24.13
N ASP A 483 20.25 -8.51 -25.03
CA ASP A 483 21.34 -8.93 -25.91
C ASP A 483 22.56 -9.41 -25.10
N ALA A 484 22.93 -8.68 -24.05
CA ALA A 484 24.05 -9.02 -23.17
C ALA A 484 23.82 -10.38 -22.47
N LYS A 485 22.60 -10.66 -21.99
CA LYS A 485 22.24 -11.96 -21.39
C LYS A 485 22.44 -13.12 -22.38
N GLU A 486 21.95 -12.96 -23.60
CA GLU A 486 22.10 -13.98 -24.64
C GLU A 486 23.57 -14.24 -25.02
N ILE A 487 24.38 -13.17 -25.09
CA ILE A 487 25.82 -13.29 -25.34
C ILE A 487 26.52 -13.96 -24.15
N ASN A 488 26.14 -13.62 -22.92
CA ASN A 488 26.72 -14.23 -21.72
C ASN A 488 26.46 -15.75 -21.65
N LYS A 489 25.24 -16.18 -22.02
CA LYS A 489 24.91 -17.61 -22.15
C LYS A 489 25.83 -18.32 -23.16
N LYS A 490 25.99 -17.74 -24.36
CA LYS A 490 26.91 -18.27 -25.40
C LYS A 490 28.37 -18.31 -24.94
N TYR A 491 28.79 -17.30 -24.17
CA TYR A 491 30.12 -17.25 -23.57
C TYR A 491 30.34 -18.40 -22.58
N HIS A 492 29.38 -18.65 -21.69
CA HIS A 492 29.46 -19.75 -20.72
C HIS A 492 29.41 -21.14 -21.38
N GLU A 493 28.57 -21.33 -22.40
CA GLU A 493 28.54 -22.57 -23.20
C GLU A 493 29.90 -22.85 -23.86
N ALA A 494 30.52 -21.83 -24.47
CA ALA A 494 31.86 -21.95 -25.06
C ALA A 494 32.94 -22.17 -23.99
N LYS A 495 32.80 -21.56 -22.80
CA LYS A 495 33.71 -21.73 -21.67
C LYS A 495 33.66 -23.15 -21.08
N SER A 496 32.50 -23.80 -21.03
CA SER A 496 32.42 -25.19 -20.56
C SER A 496 33.20 -26.17 -21.44
N GLN A 497 33.57 -25.76 -22.66
CA GLN A 497 34.35 -26.53 -23.62
C GLN A 497 35.72 -25.86 -23.91
N TYR A 498 36.32 -25.19 -22.92
CA TYR A 498 37.56 -24.40 -23.08
C TYR A 498 38.81 -25.21 -23.46
N THR A 499 38.72 -26.54 -23.60
CA THR A 499 39.79 -27.41 -24.09
C THR A 499 39.89 -27.42 -25.62
N ASP A 500 38.84 -27.05 -26.35
CA ASP A 500 38.83 -26.94 -27.82
C ASP A 500 39.34 -25.56 -28.27
N PRO A 501 40.42 -25.48 -29.09
CA PRO A 501 40.94 -24.21 -29.64
C PRO A 501 39.89 -23.35 -30.37
N ALA A 502 38.91 -23.97 -31.03
CA ALA A 502 37.83 -23.25 -31.70
C ALA A 502 36.88 -22.59 -30.68
N MET A 503 36.58 -23.29 -29.57
CA MET A 503 35.76 -22.76 -28.48
C MET A 503 36.49 -21.70 -27.68
N VAL A 504 37.81 -21.79 -27.51
CA VAL A 504 38.63 -20.71 -26.93
C VAL A 504 38.52 -19.43 -27.76
N LYS A 505 38.59 -19.53 -29.09
CA LYS A 505 38.44 -18.37 -29.99
C LYS A 505 37.03 -17.77 -29.90
N LYS A 506 35.99 -18.62 -29.86
CA LYS A 506 34.59 -18.17 -29.68
C LYS A 506 34.36 -17.53 -28.31
N SER A 507 34.90 -18.10 -27.24
CA SER A 507 34.80 -17.56 -25.88
C SER A 507 35.43 -16.15 -25.80
N LYS A 508 36.61 -15.95 -26.42
CA LYS A 508 37.24 -14.62 -26.52
C LYS A 508 36.37 -13.62 -27.29
N LEU A 509 35.73 -14.06 -28.38
CA LEU A 509 34.84 -13.21 -29.16
C LEU A 509 33.58 -12.82 -28.37
N TYR A 510 32.93 -13.78 -27.70
CA TYR A 510 31.73 -13.51 -26.90
C TYR A 510 32.04 -12.61 -25.70
N ALA A 511 33.18 -12.80 -25.01
CA ALA A 511 33.61 -11.91 -23.95
C ALA A 511 33.83 -10.47 -24.45
N PHE A 512 34.41 -10.31 -25.64
CA PHE A 512 34.55 -9.00 -26.28
C PHE A 512 33.20 -8.38 -26.61
N GLN A 513 32.28 -9.12 -27.25
CA GLN A 513 30.93 -8.64 -27.57
C GLN A 513 30.14 -8.26 -26.32
N LEU A 514 30.26 -9.04 -25.24
CA LEU A 514 29.63 -8.74 -23.96
C LEU A 514 30.16 -7.44 -23.36
N THR A 515 31.48 -7.20 -23.46
CA THR A 515 32.10 -5.94 -23.04
C THR A 515 31.53 -4.74 -23.80
N GLN A 516 31.37 -4.87 -25.13
CA GLN A 516 30.76 -3.81 -25.96
C GLN A 516 29.35 -3.46 -25.46
N LYS A 517 28.52 -4.48 -25.21
CA LYS A 517 27.14 -4.29 -24.74
C LYS A 517 27.07 -3.67 -23.34
N CYS A 518 27.96 -4.08 -22.42
CA CYS A 518 28.03 -3.47 -21.09
C CYS A 518 28.44 -1.99 -21.13
N LEU A 519 29.34 -1.61 -22.06
CA LEU A 519 29.75 -0.23 -22.27
C LEU A 519 28.66 0.58 -22.96
N GLU A 520 27.98 0.01 -23.95
CA GLU A 520 26.80 0.60 -24.58
C GLU A 520 25.72 0.90 -23.53
N TYR A 521 25.41 -0.06 -22.67
CA TYR A 521 24.46 0.12 -21.56
C TYR A 521 24.91 1.24 -20.61
N SER A 522 26.19 1.25 -20.20
CA SER A 522 26.72 2.27 -19.29
C SER A 522 26.69 3.68 -19.88
N ARG A 523 26.82 3.81 -21.20
CA ARG A 523 26.72 5.09 -21.91
C ARG A 523 25.28 5.62 -21.92
N ILE A 524 24.29 4.74 -21.96
CA ILE A 524 22.88 5.13 -22.06
C ILE A 524 22.24 5.25 -20.68
N MET A 525 22.72 4.49 -19.68
CA MET A 525 22.19 4.48 -18.32
C MET A 525 23.32 4.73 -17.31
N PRO A 526 23.61 5.99 -16.96
CA PRO A 526 24.61 6.31 -15.95
C PRO A 526 24.12 5.83 -14.59
N HIS A 527 25.06 5.41 -13.76
CA HIS A 527 24.80 4.80 -12.47
C HIS A 527 25.84 5.30 -11.48
N ALA A 528 25.44 5.57 -10.24
CA ALA A 528 26.36 5.86 -9.14
C ALA A 528 27.40 4.73 -8.98
N GLY A 529 28.69 5.04 -9.13
CA GLY A 529 29.80 4.08 -8.97
C GLY A 529 30.69 3.95 -10.21
N HIS A 530 31.91 3.44 -10.01
CA HIS A 530 32.93 3.45 -11.05
C HIS A 530 32.53 2.55 -12.25
N PRO A 531 32.63 3.02 -13.51
CA PRO A 531 32.06 2.30 -14.67
C PRO A 531 32.64 0.92 -14.91
N ALA A 532 33.92 0.79 -14.60
CA ALA A 532 34.66 -0.44 -14.72
C ALA A 532 34.11 -1.55 -13.79
N THR A 533 33.60 -1.17 -12.61
CA THR A 533 32.95 -2.09 -11.66
C THR A 533 31.58 -2.52 -12.18
N ARG A 534 30.87 -1.64 -12.91
CA ARG A 534 29.58 -1.96 -13.56
C ARG A 534 29.74 -3.05 -14.61
N VAL A 535 30.72 -2.89 -15.50
CA VAL A 535 31.03 -3.88 -16.56
C VAL A 535 31.39 -5.23 -15.94
N LYS A 536 32.22 -5.23 -14.89
CA LYS A 536 32.57 -6.46 -14.16
C LYS A 536 31.35 -7.16 -13.55
N SER A 537 30.44 -6.42 -12.92
CA SER A 537 29.24 -7.00 -12.30
C SER A 537 28.31 -7.73 -13.28
N LEU A 538 28.25 -7.26 -14.53
CA LEU A 538 27.48 -7.90 -15.61
C LEU A 538 28.18 -9.14 -16.20
N LEU A 539 29.49 -9.29 -15.97
CA LEU A 539 30.31 -10.41 -16.44
C LEU A 539 30.38 -11.58 -15.44
N ASP A 540 30.08 -11.33 -14.17
CA ASP A 540 30.12 -12.35 -13.12
C ASP A 540 28.91 -13.31 -13.22
N SER A 541 29.22 -14.60 -13.07
CA SER A 541 28.47 -15.77 -13.54
C SER A 541 26.99 -15.90 -13.13
N GLU A 542 26.20 -16.51 -14.02
CA GLU A 542 24.83 -17.07 -13.81
C GLU A 542 24.75 -18.21 -12.77
N ARG A 543 25.68 -18.36 -11.83
CA ARG A 543 25.49 -19.24 -10.68
C ARG A 543 25.11 -18.39 -9.49
N PRO A 544 23.81 -18.03 -9.37
CA PRO A 544 23.34 -17.57 -8.08
C PRO A 544 23.70 -18.69 -7.08
N LYS A 545 24.30 -18.33 -5.93
CA LYS A 545 23.96 -19.10 -4.74
C LYS A 545 22.43 -19.08 -4.69
N ILE A 546 21.77 -20.12 -4.21
CA ILE A 546 20.30 -20.32 -4.29
C ILE A 546 19.47 -19.05 -3.89
N TYR A 547 20.07 -18.07 -3.21
CA TYR A 547 19.49 -16.80 -2.77
C TYR A 547 20.20 -15.50 -3.23
N ASP A 548 21.27 -15.54 -4.05
CA ASP A 548 21.98 -14.32 -4.50
C ASP A 548 21.66 -14.00 -5.96
N ALA A 549 21.05 -12.85 -6.21
CA ALA A 549 20.74 -12.40 -7.56
C ALA A 549 21.99 -12.03 -8.37
N SER A 550 21.99 -12.33 -9.67
CA SER A 550 23.13 -11.99 -10.54
C SER A 550 23.22 -10.47 -10.77
N GLY A 551 24.40 -9.97 -11.15
CA GLY A 551 24.56 -8.55 -11.52
C GLY A 551 23.64 -8.14 -12.68
N TYR A 552 23.31 -9.08 -13.57
CA TYR A 552 22.29 -8.89 -14.61
C TYR A 552 20.90 -8.63 -14.01
N ASP A 553 20.46 -9.48 -13.07
CA ASP A 553 19.14 -9.36 -12.45
C ASP A 553 18.99 -8.02 -11.71
N VAL A 554 20.08 -7.52 -11.12
CA VAL A 554 20.11 -6.21 -10.43
C VAL A 554 19.84 -5.08 -11.41
N GLN A 555 20.47 -5.12 -12.59
CA GLN A 555 20.26 -4.10 -13.61
C GLN A 555 18.87 -4.19 -14.24
N VAL A 556 18.34 -5.40 -14.49
CA VAL A 556 16.96 -5.57 -14.97
C VAL A 556 15.95 -5.01 -13.98
N ALA A 557 16.11 -5.30 -12.69
CA ALA A 557 15.21 -4.79 -11.66
C ALA A 557 15.23 -3.27 -11.55
N ARG A 558 16.43 -2.69 -11.64
CA ARG A 558 16.59 -1.23 -11.70
C ARG A 558 15.87 -0.64 -12.91
N MET A 559 16.01 -1.25 -14.08
CA MET A 559 15.31 -0.82 -15.30
C MET A 559 13.78 -0.96 -15.17
N MET A 560 13.27 -2.00 -14.50
CA MET A 560 11.84 -2.16 -14.23
C MET A 560 11.31 -1.04 -13.33
N ASN A 561 12.00 -0.73 -12.22
CA ASN A 561 11.64 0.38 -11.35
C ASN A 561 11.66 1.73 -12.08
N LEU A 562 12.63 1.89 -12.99
CA LEU A 562 12.74 3.06 -13.84
C LEU A 562 11.65 3.15 -14.90
N SER A 563 11.18 2.04 -15.43
CA SER A 563 10.07 2.03 -16.37
C SER A 563 8.79 2.55 -15.72
N TYR A 564 8.53 2.18 -14.46
CA TYR A 564 7.38 2.71 -13.71
C TYR A 564 7.55 4.18 -13.37
N THR A 565 8.72 4.54 -12.82
CA THR A 565 8.98 5.93 -12.38
C THR A 565 9.11 6.87 -13.57
N GLY A 566 9.80 6.45 -14.63
CA GLY A 566 10.00 7.20 -15.86
C GLY A 566 8.69 7.47 -16.60
N PHE A 567 7.80 6.48 -16.68
CA PHE A 567 6.45 6.70 -17.20
C PHE A 567 5.72 7.79 -16.41
N ALA A 568 5.70 7.70 -15.07
CA ALA A 568 5.04 8.68 -14.22
C ALA A 568 5.61 10.09 -14.42
N VAL A 569 6.94 10.22 -14.48
CA VAL A 569 7.62 11.49 -14.73
C VAL A 569 7.29 12.07 -16.11
N ASN A 570 7.16 11.23 -17.15
CA ASN A 570 6.79 11.69 -18.48
C ASN A 570 5.35 12.17 -18.54
N VAL A 571 4.43 11.45 -17.89
CA VAL A 571 3.03 11.89 -17.74
C VAL A 571 2.97 13.25 -17.06
N VAL A 572 3.74 13.44 -16.00
CA VAL A 572 3.83 14.71 -15.28
C VAL A 572 4.34 15.85 -16.17
N LEU A 573 5.41 15.63 -16.93
CA LEU A 573 5.96 16.65 -17.84
C LEU A 573 4.97 17.00 -18.95
N ALA A 574 4.29 16.00 -19.51
CA ALA A 574 3.28 16.19 -20.53
C ALA A 574 2.04 16.94 -19.98
N ALA A 575 1.58 16.59 -18.78
CA ALA A 575 0.50 17.28 -18.10
C ALA A 575 0.82 18.76 -17.85
N LYS A 576 2.08 19.05 -17.48
CA LYS A 576 2.57 20.43 -17.34
C LYS A 576 2.58 21.18 -18.66
N HIS A 577 3.00 20.54 -19.76
CA HIS A 577 2.95 21.14 -21.09
C HIS A 577 1.53 21.60 -21.47
N ARG A 578 0.53 20.78 -21.12
CA ARG A 578 -0.88 20.95 -21.47
C ARG A 578 -1.73 21.62 -20.39
N MET A 579 -1.12 22.16 -19.34
CA MET A 579 -1.85 22.65 -18.16
C MET A 579 -2.85 23.79 -18.43
N ASN A 580 -2.70 24.50 -19.54
CA ASN A 580 -3.61 25.57 -19.97
C ASN A 580 -4.82 25.04 -20.77
N GLU A 581 -4.76 23.79 -21.23
CA GLU A 581 -5.78 23.15 -22.08
C GLU A 581 -6.63 22.16 -21.27
N ILE A 582 -6.00 21.45 -20.34
CA ILE A 582 -6.63 20.40 -19.52
C ILE A 582 -6.07 20.46 -18.10
N ASN A 583 -6.89 20.07 -17.11
CA ASN A 583 -6.40 19.91 -15.76
C ASN A 583 -5.27 18.86 -15.73
N PRO A 584 -4.11 19.15 -15.08
CA PRO A 584 -2.98 18.22 -15.05
C PRO A 584 -3.30 16.83 -14.50
N LEU A 585 -4.21 16.71 -13.51
CA LEU A 585 -4.60 15.42 -12.93
C LEU A 585 -5.51 14.64 -13.87
N ASP A 586 -6.36 15.33 -14.64
CA ASP A 586 -7.22 14.74 -15.66
C ASP A 586 -6.36 14.17 -16.79
N TYR A 587 -5.39 14.95 -17.29
CA TYR A 587 -4.41 14.44 -18.27
C TYR A 587 -3.68 13.19 -17.75
N ALA A 588 -3.22 13.24 -16.49
CA ALA A 588 -2.53 12.12 -15.88
C ALA A 588 -3.42 10.87 -15.75
N TYR A 589 -4.72 11.05 -15.45
CA TYR A 589 -5.70 9.96 -15.42
C TYR A 589 -5.91 9.34 -16.81
N HIS A 590 -6.14 10.18 -17.82
CA HIS A 590 -6.31 9.75 -19.21
C HIS A 590 -5.08 9.02 -19.77
N ALA A 591 -3.88 9.39 -19.30
CA ALA A 591 -2.63 8.71 -19.64
C ALA A 591 -2.55 7.25 -19.12
N LEU A 592 -3.24 6.92 -18.02
CA LEU A 592 -3.25 5.57 -17.44
C LEU A 592 -3.88 4.54 -18.37
N ASN A 593 -4.79 4.97 -19.27
CA ASN A 593 -5.63 4.07 -20.07
C ASN A 593 -6.31 2.99 -19.19
N CYS A 594 -6.85 3.43 -18.07
CA CYS A 594 -7.49 2.59 -17.07
C CYS A 594 -8.69 3.35 -16.50
N SER A 595 -9.85 2.68 -16.48
CA SER A 595 -11.07 3.26 -15.92
C SER A 595 -11.20 2.87 -14.45
N LEU A 596 -11.40 3.86 -13.59
CA LEU A 596 -11.66 3.69 -12.17
C LEU A 596 -13.09 4.12 -11.85
N LYS A 597 -13.93 3.18 -11.41
CA LYS A 597 -15.29 3.47 -10.94
C LYS A 597 -15.33 3.33 -9.43
N GLU A 598 -15.61 4.43 -8.74
CA GLU A 598 -15.76 4.41 -7.28
C GLU A 598 -16.99 3.58 -6.89
N ILE A 599 -16.80 2.66 -5.95
CA ILE A 599 -17.84 1.77 -5.44
C ILE A 599 -18.46 2.42 -4.19
N SER A 600 -19.77 2.61 -4.21
CA SER A 600 -20.53 3.15 -3.07
C SER A 600 -20.38 2.29 -1.82
N TYR A 601 -20.33 2.93 -0.65
CA TYR A 601 -20.35 2.27 0.66
C TYR A 601 -21.58 1.38 0.88
N SER A 602 -22.69 1.65 0.18
CA SER A 602 -23.92 0.87 0.26
C SER A 602 -23.89 -0.39 -0.62
N ALA A 603 -22.91 -0.52 -1.51
CA ALA A 603 -22.81 -1.65 -2.43
C ALA A 603 -22.40 -2.94 -1.70
N THR A 604 -22.89 -4.08 -2.20
CA THR A 604 -22.52 -5.41 -1.70
C THR A 604 -21.03 -5.69 -1.86
N GLU A 605 -20.44 -5.27 -2.99
CA GLU A 605 -19.01 -5.38 -3.27
C GLU A 605 -18.15 -4.62 -2.25
N TYR A 606 -18.56 -3.40 -1.87
CA TYR A 606 -17.86 -2.62 -0.85
C TYR A 606 -17.83 -3.37 0.49
N ASN A 607 -18.99 -3.87 0.92
CA ASN A 607 -19.11 -4.62 2.16
C ASN A 607 -18.28 -5.89 2.13
N MET A 608 -18.24 -6.61 1.01
CA MET A 608 -17.38 -7.79 0.82
C MET A 608 -15.90 -7.44 1.00
N VAL A 609 -15.40 -6.44 0.27
CA VAL A 609 -13.98 -6.07 0.31
C VAL A 609 -13.58 -5.57 1.71
N ASN A 610 -14.38 -4.70 2.31
CA ASN A 610 -14.12 -4.20 3.65
C ASN A 610 -14.12 -5.34 4.69
N SER A 611 -15.08 -6.28 4.59
CA SER A 611 -15.13 -7.45 5.47
C SER A 611 -13.91 -8.36 5.31
N TYR A 612 -13.46 -8.57 4.07
CA TYR A 612 -12.30 -9.41 3.81
C TYR A 612 -11.03 -8.79 4.41
N MET A 613 -10.90 -7.47 4.27
CA MET A 613 -9.85 -6.70 4.92
C MET A 613 -9.92 -6.84 6.45
N GLN A 614 -11.05 -6.48 7.07
CA GLN A 614 -11.20 -6.48 8.53
C GLN A 614 -11.09 -7.88 9.14
N SER A 615 -11.62 -8.92 8.49
CA SER A 615 -11.54 -10.30 8.98
C SER A 615 -10.11 -10.84 8.99
N THR A 616 -9.25 -10.38 8.10
CA THR A 616 -7.83 -10.79 8.06
C THR A 616 -6.91 -9.82 8.82
N CYS A 617 -7.32 -8.56 9.04
CA CYS A 617 -6.65 -7.59 9.92
C CYS A 617 -7.51 -6.35 10.21
N GLN A 618 -7.67 -5.97 11.48
CA GLN A 618 -8.52 -4.82 11.89
C GLN A 618 -7.75 -3.49 12.12
N THR A 619 -6.54 -3.36 11.58
CA THR A 619 -5.65 -2.22 11.88
C THR A 619 -5.90 -0.96 11.05
N HIS A 620 -6.66 -1.07 9.95
CA HIS A 620 -6.84 -0.01 8.96
C HIS A 620 -8.32 0.25 8.67
N GLU A 621 -8.63 1.45 8.18
CA GLU A 621 -9.93 1.83 7.64
C GLU A 621 -9.87 1.92 6.10
N LEU A 622 -10.95 1.50 5.44
CA LEU A 622 -11.11 1.66 3.99
C LEU A 622 -11.69 3.06 3.73
N VAL A 623 -10.98 3.86 2.93
CA VAL A 623 -11.35 5.25 2.62
C VAL A 623 -12.08 5.32 1.29
N HIS A 624 -11.48 4.76 0.24
CA HIS A 624 -12.09 4.66 -1.09
C HIS A 624 -11.87 3.27 -1.66
N LEU A 625 -12.86 2.78 -2.39
CA LEU A 625 -12.80 1.53 -3.14
C LEU A 625 -13.15 1.83 -4.60
N PHE A 626 -12.30 1.37 -5.52
CA PHE A 626 -12.52 1.54 -6.95
C PHE A 626 -12.56 0.18 -7.62
N ALA A 627 -13.57 -0.06 -8.47
CA ALA A 627 -13.52 -1.09 -9.49
C ALA A 627 -12.52 -0.64 -10.56
N VAL A 628 -11.59 -1.52 -10.91
CA VAL A 628 -10.53 -1.26 -11.88
C VAL A 628 -10.87 -1.96 -13.19
N ASN A 629 -10.91 -1.21 -14.29
CA ASN A 629 -11.04 -1.77 -15.63
C ASN A 629 -9.83 -1.40 -16.50
N ARG A 630 -9.10 -2.42 -16.93
CA ARG A 630 -7.99 -2.36 -17.88
C ARG A 630 -8.34 -3.23 -19.09
N GLN A 631 -8.68 -2.61 -20.22
CA GLN A 631 -9.17 -3.35 -21.41
C GLN A 631 -8.19 -4.43 -21.89
N GLU A 632 -6.89 -4.11 -21.99
CA GLU A 632 -5.85 -5.08 -22.38
C GLU A 632 -5.74 -6.26 -21.38
N GLU A 633 -6.01 -6.00 -20.10
CA GLU A 633 -5.97 -7.01 -19.04
C GLU A 633 -7.19 -7.92 -19.07
N GLN A 634 -8.37 -7.40 -19.40
CA GLN A 634 -9.55 -8.23 -19.64
C GLN A 634 -9.31 -9.21 -20.80
N ILE A 635 -8.76 -8.72 -21.92
CA ILE A 635 -8.50 -9.54 -23.11
C ILE A 635 -7.51 -10.67 -22.81
N ARG A 636 -6.40 -10.37 -22.11
CA ARG A 636 -5.39 -11.38 -21.78
C ARG A 636 -5.85 -12.37 -20.72
N TYR A 637 -6.76 -11.97 -19.82
CA TYR A 637 -7.29 -12.82 -18.76
C TYR A 637 -8.38 -13.77 -19.23
N ARG A 638 -9.09 -13.43 -20.32
CA ARG A 638 -10.22 -14.20 -20.88
C ARG A 638 -10.03 -15.72 -20.95
N PRO A 639 -8.85 -16.26 -21.36
CA PRO A 639 -8.61 -17.71 -21.38
C PRO A 639 -8.72 -18.40 -20.02
N TYR A 640 -8.62 -17.65 -18.91
CA TYR A 640 -8.58 -18.16 -17.54
C TYR A 640 -9.89 -17.95 -16.77
N GLU A 641 -10.91 -17.33 -17.38
CA GLU A 641 -12.23 -17.13 -16.77
C GLU A 641 -12.95 -18.43 -16.38
N GLN A 642 -12.47 -19.57 -16.88
CA GLN A 642 -12.96 -20.91 -16.55
C GLN A 642 -11.91 -21.78 -15.84
N ASP A 643 -10.78 -21.20 -15.39
CA ASP A 643 -9.75 -21.92 -14.61
C ASP A 643 -10.34 -22.43 -13.28
N PHE A 644 -10.09 -23.69 -12.93
CA PHE A 644 -10.72 -24.34 -11.78
C PHE A 644 -10.27 -23.79 -10.42
N ASN A 645 -9.19 -23.01 -10.35
CA ASN A 645 -8.61 -22.50 -9.11
C ASN A 645 -8.37 -20.99 -9.19
N ARG A 646 -9.47 -20.21 -9.22
CA ARG A 646 -9.42 -18.75 -9.16
C ARG A 646 -9.62 -18.24 -7.73
N MET A 647 -8.75 -17.33 -7.31
CA MET A 647 -8.82 -16.69 -5.99
C MET A 647 -8.74 -15.17 -6.08
N LEU A 648 -9.47 -14.49 -5.21
CA LEU A 648 -9.37 -13.05 -5.00
C LEU A 648 -8.31 -12.76 -3.91
N LEU A 649 -7.15 -12.24 -4.31
CA LEU A 649 -5.97 -12.14 -3.45
C LEU A 649 -5.42 -10.70 -3.36
N TRP A 650 -4.80 -10.39 -2.22
CA TRP A 650 -4.22 -9.09 -1.91
C TRP A 650 -2.86 -8.91 -2.57
N HIS A 651 -2.62 -7.75 -3.17
CA HIS A 651 -1.31 -7.32 -3.64
C HIS A 651 -0.99 -5.91 -3.11
N GLY A 652 0.08 -5.81 -2.32
CA GLY A 652 0.56 -4.54 -1.79
C GLY A 652 1.78 -4.05 -2.56
N SER A 653 1.83 -2.74 -2.79
CA SER A 653 2.98 -2.09 -3.44
C SER A 653 3.17 -0.68 -2.89
N ARG A 654 4.30 -0.08 -3.20
CA ARG A 654 4.58 1.32 -2.88
C ARG A 654 3.71 2.23 -3.75
N ILE A 655 3.23 3.35 -3.20
CA ILE A 655 2.33 4.29 -3.89
C ILE A 655 2.85 4.70 -5.27
N GLY A 656 4.17 4.89 -5.41
CA GLY A 656 4.85 5.26 -6.65
C GLY A 656 4.72 4.30 -7.80
N ASN A 657 4.54 3.04 -7.47
CA ASN A 657 4.40 2.01 -8.48
C ASN A 657 2.99 2.04 -9.08
N PHE A 658 1.99 2.64 -8.42
CA PHE A 658 0.59 2.54 -8.86
C PHE A 658 0.34 3.21 -10.20
N MET A 659 1.01 4.31 -10.54
CA MET A 659 0.87 4.91 -11.88
C MET A 659 1.38 3.96 -12.97
N GLY A 660 2.51 3.28 -12.70
CA GLY A 660 3.05 2.26 -13.58
C GLY A 660 2.18 1.00 -13.65
N ILE A 661 1.69 0.51 -12.50
CA ILE A 661 0.83 -0.69 -12.41
C ILE A 661 -0.51 -0.45 -13.10
N LEU A 662 -1.15 0.71 -12.88
CA LEU A 662 -2.42 1.04 -13.52
C LEU A 662 -2.29 1.31 -15.02
N LYS A 663 -1.08 1.55 -15.54
CA LYS A 663 -0.82 1.60 -16.98
C LYS A 663 -0.46 0.24 -17.56
N GLN A 664 0.49 -0.46 -16.95
CA GLN A 664 1.20 -1.60 -17.56
C GLN A 664 0.76 -2.96 -16.99
N GLY A 665 0.01 -2.98 -15.88
CA GLY A 665 -0.38 -4.19 -15.15
C GLY A 665 0.66 -4.56 -14.10
N LEU A 666 0.37 -5.62 -13.34
CA LEU A 666 1.35 -6.20 -12.41
C LEU A 666 2.41 -6.99 -13.17
N ARG A 667 3.68 -6.74 -12.86
CA ARG A 667 4.82 -7.45 -13.45
C ARG A 667 5.52 -8.37 -12.48
N GLY A 668 6.10 -9.44 -13.01
CA GLY A 668 6.89 -10.37 -12.20
C GLY A 668 8.04 -9.67 -11.47
N ALA A 669 8.10 -9.84 -10.14
CA ALA A 669 9.18 -9.27 -9.35
C ALA A 669 10.51 -9.96 -9.69
N PRO A 670 11.59 -9.22 -10.02
CA PRO A 670 12.90 -9.81 -10.26
C PRO A 670 13.51 -10.35 -8.96
N LEU A 671 14.41 -11.34 -9.06
CA LEU A 671 15.05 -12.06 -7.94
C LEU A 671 15.80 -11.15 -6.94
N THR A 672 16.02 -9.89 -7.29
CA THR A 672 16.77 -8.88 -6.51
C THR A 672 15.90 -8.05 -5.59
N ALA A 673 14.58 -8.22 -5.63
CA ALA A 673 13.67 -7.48 -4.76
C ALA A 673 14.06 -7.71 -3.28
N LYS A 674 14.56 -6.66 -2.62
CA LYS A 674 15.09 -6.70 -1.24
C LYS A 674 14.07 -7.13 -0.18
N ALA A 675 12.78 -7.17 -0.53
CA ALA A 675 11.75 -7.66 0.38
C ALA A 675 11.79 -9.19 0.40
N ASN A 676 11.47 -9.79 1.56
CA ASN A 676 11.42 -11.25 1.81
C ASN A 676 10.49 -12.07 0.88
N GLY A 677 10.00 -11.52 -0.24
CA GLY A 677 9.06 -12.12 -1.19
C GLY A 677 9.69 -12.96 -2.30
N ALA A 678 10.97 -12.81 -2.66
CA ALA A 678 11.57 -13.58 -3.77
C ALA A 678 11.80 -15.09 -3.45
N MET A 679 11.37 -15.55 -2.28
CA MET A 679 11.58 -16.93 -1.81
C MET A 679 10.97 -17.98 -2.73
N LEU A 680 9.86 -17.66 -3.42
CA LEU A 680 9.18 -18.57 -4.33
C LEU A 680 9.70 -18.53 -5.79
N GLY A 681 10.63 -17.62 -6.12
CA GLY A 681 11.18 -17.48 -7.48
C GLY A 681 10.88 -16.12 -8.14
N THR A 682 10.66 -16.13 -9.46
CA THR A 682 10.31 -14.93 -10.25
C THR A 682 8.87 -15.04 -10.68
N GLY A 683 8.05 -14.04 -10.37
CA GLY A 683 6.62 -14.05 -10.68
C GLY A 683 5.87 -12.93 -9.98
N VAL A 684 4.54 -12.90 -10.13
CA VAL A 684 3.67 -11.94 -9.45
C VAL A 684 3.17 -12.54 -8.15
N TYR A 685 3.36 -11.80 -7.05
CA TYR A 685 3.12 -12.27 -5.68
C TYR A 685 1.80 -11.75 -5.11
N PHE A 686 1.14 -12.62 -4.36
CA PHE A 686 -0.14 -12.34 -3.71
C PHE A 686 -0.20 -12.99 -2.32
N ALA A 687 -1.11 -12.50 -1.49
CA ALA A 687 -1.45 -13.11 -0.21
C ALA A 687 -2.96 -13.22 -0.03
N ASP A 688 -3.39 -14.21 0.74
CA ASP A 688 -4.78 -14.37 1.18
C ASP A 688 -5.08 -13.59 2.48
N THR A 689 -4.09 -12.86 3.01
CA THR A 689 -4.22 -12.04 4.22
C THR A 689 -3.83 -10.60 3.95
N PHE A 690 -4.69 -9.66 4.34
CA PHE A 690 -4.43 -8.23 4.16
C PHE A 690 -3.13 -7.80 4.86
N ARG A 691 -2.90 -8.30 6.08
CA ARG A 691 -1.71 -7.97 6.89
C ARG A 691 -0.39 -8.26 6.16
N LYS A 692 -0.32 -9.35 5.40
CA LYS A 692 0.90 -9.73 4.69
C LYS A 692 1.20 -8.76 3.56
N SER A 693 0.21 -8.45 2.74
CA SER A 693 0.36 -7.50 1.63
C SER A 693 0.57 -6.06 2.12
N LEU A 694 0.00 -5.70 3.28
CA LEU A 694 0.23 -4.39 3.91
C LEU A 694 1.72 -4.14 4.20
N GLY A 695 2.49 -5.19 4.51
CA GLY A 695 3.94 -5.09 4.71
C GLY A 695 4.74 -4.64 3.49
N TYR A 696 4.13 -4.58 2.30
CA TYR A 696 4.73 -4.06 1.06
C TYR A 696 4.28 -2.63 0.73
N CYS A 697 3.36 -2.07 1.53
CA CYS A 697 2.86 -0.70 1.41
C CYS A 697 3.67 0.24 2.32
N THR A 698 5.01 0.14 2.28
CA THR A 698 5.92 0.66 3.32
C THR A 698 6.21 2.16 3.24
N GLU A 699 5.69 2.86 2.25
CA GLU A 699 6.05 4.27 2.02
C GLU A 699 4.97 5.23 2.52
N HIS A 700 5.39 6.19 3.33
CA HIS A 700 4.56 7.30 3.82
C HIS A 700 4.47 8.42 2.77
N TYR A 701 3.33 9.12 2.76
CA TYR A 701 3.03 10.21 1.83
C TYR A 701 4.01 11.39 1.99
N ASN A 702 4.28 11.84 3.21
CA ASN A 702 5.35 12.79 3.53
C ASN A 702 6.03 12.43 4.87
N SER A 703 7.11 13.14 5.23
CA SER A 703 7.88 12.92 6.47
C SER A 703 7.08 13.16 7.76
N SER A 704 5.92 13.81 7.66
CA SER A 704 5.12 14.33 8.80
C SER A 704 3.74 13.70 8.94
N THR A 705 3.24 12.97 7.93
CA THR A 705 1.90 12.36 7.90
C THR A 705 1.96 10.93 7.38
N SER A 706 1.92 10.00 8.33
CA SER A 706 1.72 8.58 8.07
C SER A 706 0.24 8.26 8.17
N SER A 707 -0.46 8.13 7.04
CA SER A 707 -1.79 7.55 7.14
C SER A 707 -2.25 6.79 5.89
N TYR A 708 -2.06 7.31 4.68
CA TYR A 708 -2.63 6.69 3.47
C TYR A 708 -1.71 5.70 2.79
N ARG A 709 -2.29 4.57 2.35
CA ARG A 709 -1.64 3.54 1.55
C ARG A 709 -2.57 3.05 0.45
N LEU A 710 -1.99 2.50 -0.60
CA LEU A 710 -2.72 1.88 -1.70
C LEU A 710 -2.56 0.37 -1.68
N MET A 711 -3.64 -0.34 -1.97
CA MET A 711 -3.67 -1.80 -2.01
C MET A 711 -4.48 -2.25 -3.24
N LEU A 712 -4.09 -3.37 -3.82
CA LEU A 712 -4.84 -4.01 -4.90
C LEU A 712 -5.48 -5.30 -4.41
N LEU A 713 -6.63 -5.61 -4.98
CA LEU A 713 -7.28 -6.91 -4.87
C LEU A 713 -7.50 -7.48 -6.26
N CYS A 714 -6.88 -8.63 -6.52
CA CYS A 714 -6.73 -9.20 -7.86
C CYS A 714 -7.39 -10.57 -7.93
N GLU A 715 -8.10 -10.83 -9.02
CA GLU A 715 -8.56 -12.16 -9.39
C GLU A 715 -7.39 -12.90 -10.06
N VAL A 716 -6.95 -13.98 -9.43
CA VAL A 716 -5.75 -14.72 -9.81
C VAL A 716 -6.12 -16.16 -10.15
N ALA A 717 -5.87 -16.56 -11.40
CA ALA A 717 -6.06 -17.93 -11.87
C ALA A 717 -4.84 -18.78 -11.52
N LEU A 718 -4.87 -19.41 -10.34
CA LEU A 718 -3.75 -20.18 -9.79
C LEU A 718 -3.54 -21.51 -10.51
N GLY A 719 -4.58 -22.09 -11.15
CA GLY A 719 -4.48 -23.38 -11.83
C GLY A 719 -3.89 -24.47 -10.94
N ARG A 720 -3.00 -25.29 -11.51
CA ARG A 720 -2.27 -26.33 -10.75
C ARG A 720 -1.19 -25.67 -9.91
N THR A 721 -1.31 -25.78 -8.60
CA THR A 721 -0.41 -25.11 -7.65
C THR A 721 0.63 -26.08 -7.08
N GLN A 722 1.91 -25.74 -7.20
CA GLN A 722 3.01 -26.42 -6.51
C GLN A 722 3.10 -25.94 -5.06
N ILE A 723 3.18 -26.85 -4.09
CA ILE A 723 3.53 -26.48 -2.72
C ILE A 723 5.04 -26.26 -2.64
N TYR A 724 5.45 -25.09 -2.15
CA TYR A 724 6.85 -24.75 -2.03
C TYR A 724 7.56 -25.59 -0.96
N ASN A 725 8.68 -26.22 -1.34
CA ASN A 725 9.60 -26.89 -0.44
C ASN A 725 11.05 -26.56 -0.87
N ASN A 726 12.01 -26.63 0.05
CA ASN A 726 13.41 -26.29 -0.25
C ASN A 726 14.10 -27.28 -1.20
N SER A 727 13.49 -28.45 -1.42
CA SER A 727 14.11 -29.58 -2.12
C SER A 727 13.76 -29.64 -3.61
N ALA A 728 12.65 -29.03 -4.03
CA ALA A 728 12.19 -29.02 -5.41
C ALA A 728 12.19 -27.60 -5.97
N ALA A 729 12.85 -27.41 -7.11
CA ALA A 729 12.78 -26.16 -7.84
C ALA A 729 11.35 -25.91 -8.37
N PRO A 730 10.95 -24.64 -8.52
CA PRO A 730 9.78 -24.27 -9.29
C PRO A 730 9.75 -24.93 -10.68
N ASP A 731 8.67 -25.63 -11.02
CA ASP A 731 8.48 -26.23 -12.35
C ASP A 731 7.27 -25.60 -13.08
N PRO A 732 7.50 -24.54 -13.89
CA PRO A 732 6.44 -23.87 -14.64
C PRO A 732 5.88 -24.70 -15.81
N THR A 733 6.44 -25.88 -16.11
CA THR A 733 5.91 -26.77 -17.15
C THR A 733 4.79 -27.67 -16.62
N GLN A 734 4.82 -27.98 -15.33
CA GLN A 734 3.82 -28.82 -14.66
C GLN A 734 2.81 -28.00 -13.87
N TYR A 735 3.24 -26.87 -13.31
CA TYR A 735 2.44 -26.05 -12.42
C TYR A 735 2.27 -24.65 -12.98
N ASP A 736 1.11 -24.09 -12.69
CA ASP A 736 0.69 -22.76 -13.13
C ASP A 736 1.01 -21.69 -12.07
N SER A 737 1.15 -22.13 -10.81
CA SER A 737 1.47 -21.28 -9.66
C SER A 737 2.25 -22.03 -8.57
N ILE A 738 2.77 -21.27 -7.62
CA ILE A 738 3.40 -21.79 -6.39
C ILE A 738 2.67 -21.22 -5.18
N ARG A 739 2.54 -22.05 -4.14
CA ARG A 739 2.04 -21.65 -2.83
C ARG A 739 3.08 -21.94 -1.75
N GLY A 740 3.52 -20.88 -1.08
CA GLY A 740 4.18 -20.96 0.21
C GLY A 740 3.15 -21.12 1.32
N VAL A 741 3.27 -22.18 2.13
CA VAL A 741 2.27 -22.51 3.15
C VAL A 741 2.56 -21.76 4.44
N GLY A 742 1.58 -21.00 4.93
CA GLY A 742 1.64 -20.24 6.15
C GLY A 742 1.27 -21.03 7.41
N ARG A 743 1.79 -20.59 8.56
CA ARG A 743 1.36 -20.99 9.91
C ARG A 743 0.02 -20.38 10.27
N GLN A 744 -0.27 -19.18 9.79
CA GLN A 744 -1.52 -18.46 9.99
C GLN A 744 -2.22 -18.30 8.64
N ILE A 745 -3.37 -18.93 8.50
CA ILE A 745 -4.16 -18.94 7.26
C ILE A 745 -5.58 -18.47 7.55
N PRO A 746 -6.27 -17.78 6.62
CA PRO A 746 -7.70 -17.58 6.73
C PRO A 746 -8.41 -18.92 6.90
N ASN A 747 -9.41 -19.00 7.78
CA ASN A 747 -10.12 -20.26 8.03
C ASN A 747 -10.75 -20.78 6.70
N PRO A 748 -10.30 -21.93 6.18
CA PRO A 748 -10.77 -22.42 4.88
C PRO A 748 -12.28 -22.66 4.80
N LEU A 749 -12.92 -22.96 5.93
CA LEU A 749 -14.37 -23.19 6.02
C LEU A 749 -15.20 -21.94 5.71
N ASN A 750 -14.58 -20.78 5.87
CA ASN A 750 -15.25 -19.50 5.70
C ASN A 750 -14.97 -18.84 4.35
N ALA A 751 -14.33 -19.57 3.44
CA ALA A 751 -14.21 -19.11 2.06
C ALA A 751 -15.61 -18.97 1.44
N VAL A 752 -15.83 -17.83 0.79
CA VAL A 752 -17.03 -17.58 -0.03
C VAL A 752 -16.61 -17.46 -1.49
N PHE A 753 -17.58 -17.56 -2.38
CA PHE A 753 -17.39 -17.54 -3.82
C PHE A 753 -18.32 -16.52 -4.43
N ASP A 754 -17.85 -15.78 -5.43
CA ASP A 754 -18.73 -14.92 -6.22
C ASP A 754 -19.53 -15.72 -7.25
N LYS A 755 -20.45 -15.05 -7.97
CA LYS A 755 -21.24 -15.65 -9.06
C LYS A 755 -20.40 -16.28 -10.17
N HIS A 756 -19.14 -15.86 -10.31
CA HIS A 756 -18.21 -16.40 -11.28
C HIS A 756 -17.37 -17.55 -10.69
N GLY A 757 -17.59 -17.98 -9.46
CA GLY A 757 -16.82 -19.05 -8.82
C GLY A 757 -15.42 -18.63 -8.35
N VAL A 758 -15.14 -17.34 -8.25
CA VAL A 758 -13.88 -16.83 -7.68
C VAL A 758 -13.91 -16.99 -6.17
N ARG A 759 -12.91 -17.69 -5.61
CA ARG A 759 -12.81 -17.94 -4.18
C ARG A 759 -12.25 -16.72 -3.42
N ILE A 760 -12.92 -16.34 -2.34
CA ILE A 760 -12.54 -15.23 -1.45
C ILE A 760 -12.27 -15.81 -0.04
N PRO A 761 -11.01 -15.89 0.41
CA PRO A 761 -10.63 -16.58 1.64
C PRO A 761 -10.78 -15.69 2.88
N PHE A 762 -12.00 -15.58 3.43
CA PHE A 762 -12.26 -14.78 4.62
C PHE A 762 -11.52 -15.27 5.88
N GLY A 763 -11.09 -14.32 6.72
CA GLY A 763 -10.59 -14.60 8.07
C GLY A 763 -11.73 -14.90 9.07
N PRO A 764 -11.46 -15.07 10.39
CA PRO A 764 -10.18 -14.78 10.99
C PRO A 764 -9.14 -15.84 10.64
N CYS A 765 -7.88 -15.44 10.80
CA CYS A 765 -6.77 -16.36 10.60
C CYS A 765 -6.74 -17.37 11.75
N ILE A 766 -6.55 -18.63 11.40
CA ILE A 766 -6.37 -19.75 12.33
C ILE A 766 -4.96 -20.31 12.16
N THR A 767 -4.48 -21.00 13.20
CA THR A 767 -3.26 -21.80 13.10
C THR A 767 -3.50 -22.96 12.14
N ASN A 768 -2.58 -23.11 11.19
CA ASN A 768 -2.62 -24.16 10.19
C ASN A 768 -2.13 -25.47 10.79
N ASP A 769 -3.05 -26.23 11.38
CA ASP A 769 -2.81 -27.52 12.02
C ASP A 769 -2.94 -28.72 11.05
N LEU A 770 -2.94 -28.48 9.73
CA LEU A 770 -3.15 -29.52 8.72
C LEU A 770 -2.12 -30.67 8.85
N VAL A 771 -2.64 -31.82 9.26
CA VAL A 771 -1.99 -33.14 9.18
C VAL A 771 -1.94 -33.54 7.71
N GLY A 772 -0.74 -33.64 7.12
CA GLY A 772 -0.56 -34.07 5.72
C GLY A 772 0.23 -33.13 4.82
N ILE A 773 0.70 -31.97 5.33
CA ILE A 773 1.77 -31.23 4.65
C ILE A 773 3.04 -32.10 4.74
N GLN A 774 3.70 -32.38 3.61
CA GLN A 774 4.98 -33.11 3.57
C GLN A 774 5.93 -32.54 4.64
N GLU A 775 6.62 -33.41 5.39
CA GLU A 775 7.52 -33.01 6.50
C GLU A 775 8.56 -31.95 6.09
N ASP A 776 8.85 -31.85 4.79
CA ASP A 776 9.87 -30.99 4.19
C ASP A 776 9.36 -29.59 3.76
N ALA A 777 8.07 -29.26 3.92
CA ALA A 777 7.54 -27.96 3.50
C ALA A 777 7.91 -26.84 4.49
N ILE A 778 8.36 -25.70 3.97
CA ILE A 778 8.69 -24.55 4.82
C ILE A 778 7.40 -23.84 5.24
N LYS A 779 7.21 -23.73 6.56
CA LYS A 779 6.08 -23.00 7.13
C LYS A 779 6.41 -21.50 7.26
N LEU A 780 5.97 -20.73 6.28
CA LEU A 780 5.93 -19.26 6.32
C LEU A 780 5.00 -18.77 7.44
N GLN A 781 5.01 -17.47 7.75
CA GLN A 781 4.04 -16.93 8.71
C GLN A 781 2.62 -16.91 8.14
N ASN A 782 2.44 -16.43 6.91
CA ASN A 782 1.17 -16.43 6.18
C ASN A 782 1.33 -17.13 4.83
N ASN A 783 0.22 -17.49 4.17
CA ASN A 783 0.32 -18.03 2.81
C ASN A 783 0.84 -16.95 1.86
N GLU A 784 1.62 -17.39 0.88
CA GLU A 784 2.04 -16.59 -0.26
C GLU A 784 1.74 -17.36 -1.53
N PHE A 785 1.22 -16.68 -2.54
CA PHE A 785 0.91 -17.25 -3.83
C PHE A 785 1.72 -16.52 -4.89
N MET A 786 2.29 -17.26 -5.83
CA MET A 786 3.04 -16.71 -6.94
C MET A 786 2.57 -17.34 -8.25
N VAL A 787 2.28 -16.51 -9.24
CA VAL A 787 2.03 -16.97 -10.63
C VAL A 787 3.21 -16.61 -11.52
N PHE A 788 3.54 -17.50 -12.44
CA PHE A 788 4.64 -17.28 -13.39
C PHE A 788 4.24 -16.39 -14.57
N ASP A 789 2.97 -16.42 -14.95
CA ASP A 789 2.41 -15.68 -16.09
C ASP A 789 1.48 -14.56 -15.61
N GLU A 790 1.81 -13.34 -16.03
CA GLU A 790 1.03 -12.12 -15.75
C GLU A 790 -0.37 -12.17 -16.36
N SER A 791 -0.59 -12.95 -17.43
CA SER A 791 -1.90 -13.11 -18.06
C SER A 791 -2.95 -13.78 -17.15
N ARG A 792 -2.49 -14.50 -16.11
CA ARG A 792 -3.33 -15.16 -15.09
C ARG A 792 -3.81 -14.20 -13.99
N VAL A 793 -3.59 -12.90 -14.14
CA VAL A 793 -3.93 -11.87 -13.16
C VAL A 793 -4.87 -10.84 -13.77
N LYS A 794 -5.96 -10.54 -13.06
CA LYS A 794 -6.88 -9.45 -13.35
C LYS A 794 -7.07 -8.58 -12.11
N ILE A 795 -6.72 -7.31 -12.16
CA ILE A 795 -6.94 -6.35 -11.08
C ILE A 795 -8.44 -6.05 -11.04
N ARG A 796 -9.10 -6.42 -9.94
CA ARG A 796 -10.54 -6.15 -9.77
C ARG A 796 -10.77 -4.85 -9.02
N TYR A 797 -9.99 -4.62 -7.96
CA TYR A 797 -10.20 -3.48 -7.08
C TYR A 797 -8.90 -2.78 -6.69
N LEU A 798 -8.99 -1.47 -6.53
CA LEU A 798 -7.98 -0.61 -5.91
C LEU A 798 -8.57 0.02 -4.65
N LEU A 799 -7.82 -0.04 -3.56
CA LEU A 799 -8.23 0.46 -2.26
C LEU A 799 -7.31 1.59 -1.84
N ILE A 800 -7.91 2.68 -1.36
CA ILE A 800 -7.22 3.67 -0.52
C ILE A 800 -7.54 3.31 0.92
N ILE A 801 -6.51 2.95 1.67
CA ILE A 801 -6.62 2.56 3.08
C ILE A 801 -5.89 3.57 3.95
N LYS A 802 -6.35 3.71 5.19
CA LYS A 802 -5.75 4.59 6.18
C LYS A 802 -5.50 3.86 7.49
N ASP A 803 -4.41 4.21 8.18
CA ASP A 803 -4.25 3.85 9.60
C ASP A 803 -5.45 4.38 10.41
N LYS A 804 -5.90 3.63 11.42
CA LYS A 804 -6.87 4.14 12.41
C LYS A 804 -6.22 5.21 13.29
N SER A 805 -6.11 6.41 12.74
CA SER A 805 -5.41 7.54 13.32
C SER A 805 -6.12 8.85 13.03
N CYS A 806 -5.77 9.88 13.80
CA CYS A 806 -6.33 11.21 13.63
C CYS A 806 -6.08 11.72 12.20
N PHE A 807 -7.12 12.19 11.52
CA PHE A 807 -7.02 12.68 10.13
C PHE A 807 -5.93 13.75 9.95
N PHE A 808 -5.79 14.67 10.90
CA PHE A 808 -4.81 15.76 10.80
C PHE A 808 -3.41 15.41 11.28
N CYS A 809 -3.26 14.92 12.52
CA CYS A 809 -1.93 14.68 13.10
C CYS A 809 -1.41 13.26 12.90
N SER A 810 -2.20 12.35 12.31
CA SER A 810 -1.81 10.96 12.04
C SER A 810 -1.41 10.14 13.28
N ASN A 811 -1.65 10.63 14.50
CA ASN A 811 -1.39 9.88 15.73
C ASN A 811 -2.37 8.72 15.84
N ALA A 812 -1.84 7.52 16.00
CA ALA A 812 -2.61 6.32 16.30
C ALA A 812 -3.25 6.45 17.69
N LEU A 813 -4.58 6.38 17.73
CA LEU A 813 -5.38 6.53 18.94
C LEU A 813 -6.48 5.47 18.90
N SER A 814 -7.09 5.16 20.04
CA SER A 814 -8.25 4.27 20.05
C SER A 814 -9.45 4.92 19.35
N ASP A 815 -10.33 4.11 18.76
CA ASP A 815 -11.54 4.61 18.05
C ASP A 815 -12.41 5.51 18.97
N ASN A 816 -12.37 5.30 20.29
CA ASN A 816 -13.12 6.10 21.27
C ASN A 816 -12.52 7.50 21.52
N GLU A 817 -11.23 7.70 21.22
CA GLU A 817 -10.52 8.97 21.39
C GLU A 817 -10.63 9.89 20.17
N MET A 818 -11.19 9.38 19.07
CA MET A 818 -11.35 10.11 17.81
C MET A 818 -12.82 10.22 17.45
N LYS A 819 -13.26 11.42 17.09
CA LYS A 819 -14.65 11.68 16.69
C LYS A 819 -14.67 12.42 15.36
N PRO A 820 -15.72 12.26 14.55
CA PRO A 820 -15.97 13.13 13.40
C PRO A 820 -15.78 14.60 13.79
N ILE A 821 -15.17 15.40 12.92
CA ILE A 821 -14.86 16.81 13.20
C ILE A 821 -16.09 17.58 13.70
N LYS A 822 -17.26 17.32 13.13
CA LYS A 822 -18.55 17.92 13.52
C LYS A 822 -19.07 17.52 14.91
N ASP A 823 -18.63 16.37 15.43
CA ASP A 823 -19.15 15.80 16.69
C ASP A 823 -18.34 16.24 17.92
N HIS A 824 -17.28 17.03 17.72
CA HIS A 824 -16.50 17.56 18.83
C HIS A 824 -17.28 18.63 19.60
N LYS A 825 -17.23 18.52 20.93
CA LYS A 825 -17.88 19.47 21.84
C LYS A 825 -16.82 20.21 22.65
N HIS A 826 -16.83 21.53 22.52
CA HIS A 826 -15.87 22.44 23.09
C HIS A 826 -16.48 23.15 24.30
N LYS A 827 -16.18 22.65 25.49
CA LYS A 827 -16.65 23.23 26.76
C LYS A 827 -15.64 24.19 27.42
N LYS A 828 -14.42 24.32 26.88
CA LYS A 828 -13.31 25.09 27.46
C LYS A 828 -12.53 25.87 26.41
N TYR A 829 -11.94 26.99 26.82
CA TYR A 829 -10.99 27.81 26.05
C TYR A 829 -9.57 27.24 26.11
N SER A 830 -9.40 25.97 25.75
CA SER A 830 -8.11 25.28 25.77
C SER A 830 -7.45 25.40 24.39
N PHE A 831 -6.72 26.49 24.18
CA PHE A 831 -6.02 26.74 22.92
C PHE A 831 -4.51 26.63 23.11
N SER A 832 -3.83 25.90 22.23
CA SER A 832 -2.36 25.86 22.24
C SER A 832 -1.72 27.04 21.51
N GLN A 833 -2.49 27.72 20.64
CA GLN A 833 -1.99 28.79 19.77
C GLN A 833 -2.14 30.20 20.36
N PHE A 834 -3.06 30.40 21.31
CA PHE A 834 -3.26 31.70 21.96
C PHE A 834 -2.50 31.78 23.28
N ASN A 835 -1.95 32.95 23.60
CA ASN A 835 -1.37 33.23 24.91
C ASN A 835 -2.48 33.45 25.97
N SER A 836 -2.11 33.44 27.26
CA SER A 836 -3.09 33.53 28.36
C SER A 836 -3.95 34.81 28.32
N TYR A 837 -3.44 35.91 27.77
CA TYR A 837 -4.15 37.18 27.68
C TYR A 837 -5.20 37.16 26.56
N GLU A 838 -4.84 36.67 25.38
CA GLU A 838 -5.74 36.52 24.22
C GLU A 838 -6.92 35.60 24.54
N LYS A 839 -6.68 34.54 25.32
CA LYS A 839 -7.74 33.62 25.77
C LYS A 839 -8.81 34.33 26.58
N GLU A 840 -8.40 35.16 27.55
CA GLU A 840 -9.35 35.91 28.37
C GLU A 840 -10.04 37.01 27.56
N LEU A 841 -9.36 37.62 26.58
CA LEU A 841 -9.96 38.58 25.67
C LEU A 841 -11.08 37.96 24.84
N ILE A 842 -10.80 36.84 24.15
CA ILE A 842 -11.79 36.11 23.34
C ILE A 842 -12.99 35.75 24.23
N LYS A 843 -12.73 35.18 25.41
CA LYS A 843 -13.76 34.80 26.36
C LYS A 843 -14.63 35.99 26.81
N ALA A 844 -14.03 37.15 27.10
CA ALA A 844 -14.77 38.34 27.47
C ALA A 844 -15.65 38.85 26.32
N CYS A 845 -15.11 38.88 25.10
CA CYS A 845 -15.82 39.35 23.91
C CYS A 845 -17.03 38.46 23.59
N LEU A 846 -16.82 37.13 23.55
CA LEU A 846 -17.89 36.18 23.31
C LEU A 846 -18.97 36.24 24.40
N SER A 847 -18.57 36.42 25.67
CA SER A 847 -19.51 36.58 26.79
C SER A 847 -20.36 37.85 26.66
N GLN A 848 -19.78 38.96 26.22
CA GLN A 848 -20.51 40.22 26.00
C GLN A 848 -21.55 40.09 24.89
N GLN A 849 -21.25 39.33 23.84
CA GLN A 849 -22.16 39.06 22.72
C GLN A 849 -23.15 37.93 23.01
N GLY A 850 -23.04 37.25 24.15
CA GLY A 850 -23.90 36.12 24.51
C GLY A 850 -23.68 34.87 23.66
N LEU A 851 -22.51 34.74 23.02
CA LEU A 851 -22.16 33.60 22.16
C LEU A 851 -21.24 32.62 22.89
N ALA A 852 -21.44 31.31 22.69
CA ALA A 852 -20.46 30.32 23.10
C ALA A 852 -19.52 29.96 21.94
N ALA A 853 -18.27 29.58 22.27
CA ALA A 853 -17.32 29.10 21.26
C ALA A 853 -17.85 27.88 20.47
N GLN A 854 -18.70 27.05 21.09
CA GLN A 854 -19.38 25.95 20.40
C GLN A 854 -20.34 26.43 19.32
N ASP A 855 -21.06 27.53 19.55
CA ASP A 855 -22.05 28.03 18.59
C ASP A 855 -21.34 28.56 17.33
N ILE A 856 -20.19 29.22 17.51
CA ILE A 856 -19.33 29.66 16.40
C ILE A 856 -18.75 28.45 15.66
N PHE A 857 -18.27 27.44 16.39
CA PHE A 857 -17.80 26.21 15.77
C PHE A 857 -18.88 25.55 14.91
N ASP A 858 -20.07 25.33 15.47
CA ASP A 858 -21.17 24.68 14.77
C ASP A 858 -21.64 25.48 13.55
N LYS A 859 -21.52 26.82 13.57
CA LYS A 859 -21.86 27.71 12.46
C LYS A 859 -20.80 27.73 11.35
N GLU A 860 -19.52 27.76 11.70
CA GLU A 860 -18.42 28.07 10.78
C GLU A 860 -17.66 26.82 10.31
N ILE A 861 -17.87 25.66 10.94
CA ILE A 861 -17.09 24.44 10.64
C ILE A 861 -17.27 23.96 9.20
N GLU A 862 -18.46 24.12 8.64
CA GLU A 862 -18.74 23.71 7.26
C GLU A 862 -17.95 24.56 6.27
N GLU A 863 -17.96 25.88 6.44
CA GLU A 863 -17.15 26.82 5.64
C GLU A 863 -15.66 26.54 5.85
N PHE A 864 -15.21 26.28 7.09
CA PHE A 864 -13.81 25.93 7.38
C PHE A 864 -13.32 24.71 6.60
N VAL A 865 -14.17 23.69 6.46
CA VAL A 865 -13.87 22.47 5.69
C VAL A 865 -13.93 22.76 4.18
N GLN A 866 -14.96 23.45 3.70
CA GLN A 866 -15.14 23.78 2.28
C GLN A 866 -14.02 24.67 1.73
N ASP A 867 -13.64 25.70 2.47
CA ASP A 867 -12.55 26.64 2.14
C ASP A 867 -11.15 26.04 2.36
N ARG A 868 -11.08 24.81 2.87
CA ARG A 868 -9.83 24.10 3.17
C ARG A 868 -8.88 24.87 4.09
N LEU A 869 -9.42 25.64 5.05
CA LEU A 869 -8.62 26.49 5.94
C LEU A 869 -7.61 25.68 6.78
N TYR A 870 -7.92 24.42 7.07
CA TYR A 870 -7.03 23.49 7.75
C TYR A 870 -5.67 23.30 7.05
N LYS A 871 -5.57 23.52 5.72
CA LYS A 871 -4.32 23.37 4.97
C LYS A 871 -3.24 24.38 5.36
N LYS A 872 -3.60 25.46 6.05
CA LYS A 872 -2.62 26.40 6.64
C LYS A 872 -1.74 25.73 7.70
N LYS A 873 -2.24 24.67 8.36
CA LYS A 873 -1.55 23.99 9.47
C LYS A 873 -1.21 22.54 9.17
N TRP A 874 -2.07 21.84 8.42
CA TRP A 874 -1.90 20.42 8.14
C TRP A 874 -1.81 20.19 6.63
N ASP A 875 -0.67 19.67 6.22
CA ASP A 875 -0.47 19.17 4.87
C ASP A 875 -1.05 17.74 4.76
N THR A 876 -2.31 17.66 4.33
CA THR A 876 -3.06 16.40 4.19
C THR A 876 -3.28 16.08 2.71
N PRO A 877 -3.03 14.83 2.27
CA PRO A 877 -3.17 14.44 0.86
C PRO A 877 -4.62 14.49 0.37
N LEU A 878 -5.56 14.09 1.24
CA LEU A 878 -6.98 14.07 0.95
C LEU A 878 -7.65 15.28 1.60
N ASP A 879 -8.76 15.71 1.00
CA ASP A 879 -9.54 16.80 1.56
C ASP A 879 -10.32 16.31 2.80
N CYS A 880 -10.39 17.17 3.83
CA CYS A 880 -11.14 16.88 5.04
C CYS A 880 -12.64 16.87 4.71
N THR A 881 -13.36 15.98 5.37
CA THR A 881 -14.83 15.90 5.31
C THR A 881 -15.41 16.11 6.69
N MET A 882 -16.70 16.42 6.76
CA MET A 882 -17.41 16.55 8.05
C MET A 882 -17.41 15.27 8.89
N ASP A 883 -17.20 14.12 8.26
CA ASP A 883 -17.10 12.80 8.91
C ASP A 883 -15.66 12.39 9.25
N SER A 884 -14.66 13.22 8.88
CA SER A 884 -13.26 12.94 9.16
C SER A 884 -13.00 12.88 10.65
N LYS A 885 -12.53 11.72 11.13
CA LYS A 885 -12.23 11.50 12.54
C LYS A 885 -10.94 12.20 12.95
N ILE A 886 -11.04 13.06 13.97
CA ILE A 886 -9.90 13.79 14.53
C ILE A 886 -9.82 13.59 16.05
N CYS A 887 -8.61 13.73 16.60
CA CYS A 887 -8.39 13.71 18.04
C CYS A 887 -8.79 15.04 18.67
N HIS A 888 -9.04 15.02 19.99
CA HIS A 888 -9.41 16.21 20.76
C HIS A 888 -8.43 17.39 20.56
N LYS A 889 -7.12 17.13 20.59
CA LYS A 889 -6.09 18.16 20.40
C LYS A 889 -6.16 18.80 19.01
N CYS A 890 -6.48 18.04 17.97
CA CYS A 890 -6.65 18.60 16.63
C CYS A 890 -7.96 19.39 16.52
N ALA A 891 -9.04 18.93 17.15
CA ALA A 891 -10.29 19.68 17.24
C ALA A 891 -10.11 21.03 17.94
N GLU A 892 -9.34 21.09 19.03
CA GLU A 892 -8.98 22.36 19.69
C GLU A 892 -8.24 23.33 18.77
N ASN A 893 -7.36 22.80 17.90
CA ASN A 893 -6.66 23.62 16.91
C ASN A 893 -7.59 24.10 15.79
N VAL A 894 -8.54 23.27 15.34
CA VAL A 894 -9.57 23.69 14.37
C VAL A 894 -10.39 24.83 14.95
N LEU A 895 -10.88 24.69 16.19
CA LEU A 895 -11.62 25.75 16.87
C LEU A 895 -10.79 27.03 16.98
N ALA A 896 -9.50 26.93 17.33
CA ALA A 896 -8.62 28.10 17.42
C ALA A 896 -8.53 28.84 16.07
N MET A 897 -8.37 28.11 14.97
CA MET A 897 -8.31 28.69 13.62
C MET A 897 -9.64 29.33 13.20
N ILE A 898 -10.77 28.72 13.55
CA ILE A 898 -12.12 29.28 13.29
C ILE A 898 -12.31 30.58 14.08
N LEU A 899 -12.02 30.56 15.38
CA LEU A 899 -12.13 31.76 16.23
C LEU A 899 -11.18 32.86 15.76
N GLU A 900 -9.99 32.52 15.30
CA GLU A 900 -9.07 33.48 14.70
C GLU A 900 -9.66 34.15 13.45
N LYS A 901 -10.21 33.36 12.51
CA LYS A 901 -10.88 33.92 11.32
C LYS A 901 -12.03 34.83 11.77
N TYR A 902 -12.90 34.32 12.63
CA TYR A 902 -14.05 35.06 13.15
C TYR A 902 -13.66 36.40 13.77
N MET A 903 -12.65 36.40 14.65
CA MET A 903 -12.21 37.59 15.38
C MET A 903 -11.37 38.56 14.52
N THR A 904 -11.01 38.20 13.29
CA THR A 904 -10.20 39.04 12.38
C THR A 904 -10.94 39.46 11.09
N THR A 905 -12.19 39.02 10.93
CA THR A 905 -13.14 39.48 9.92
C THR A 905 -13.97 40.66 10.42
N ASP A 906 -14.33 41.58 9.52
CA ASP A 906 -15.10 42.80 9.84
C ASP A 906 -16.47 42.54 10.47
N ASP A 907 -17.01 41.33 10.31
CA ASP A 907 -18.27 40.87 10.91
C ASP A 907 -18.20 40.74 12.43
N CYS A 908 -17.00 40.57 13.00
CA CYS A 908 -16.80 40.58 14.43
C CYS A 908 -16.37 41.99 14.83
N SER A 909 -17.34 42.89 14.97
CA SER A 909 -17.13 44.22 15.54
C SER A 909 -16.80 44.09 17.03
N ILE A 910 -15.59 43.62 17.33
CA ILE A 910 -15.07 43.56 18.68
C ILE A 910 -14.73 44.98 19.05
N ASP A 911 -15.53 45.58 19.94
CA ASP A 911 -15.18 46.85 20.55
C ASP A 911 -14.08 46.58 21.58
N ILE A 912 -12.86 46.34 21.09
CA ILE A 912 -11.69 46.11 21.93
C ILE A 912 -11.45 47.40 22.70
N PRO A 913 -11.38 47.39 24.05
CA PRO A 913 -11.12 48.57 24.86
C PRO A 913 -9.91 49.36 24.37
N ASP A 914 -9.97 50.69 24.43
CA ASP A 914 -8.88 51.59 24.00
C ASP A 914 -7.53 51.24 24.63
N ALA A 915 -7.54 50.80 25.89
CA ALA A 915 -6.36 50.35 26.62
C ALA A 915 -5.64 49.13 26.00
N ILE A 916 -6.28 48.41 25.08
CA ILE A 916 -5.71 47.31 24.32
C ILE A 916 -5.28 47.80 22.93
N ARG A 917 -6.12 48.59 22.24
CA ARG A 917 -5.75 49.17 20.92
C ARG A 917 -4.50 50.03 20.99
N GLN A 918 -4.28 50.69 22.12
CA GLN A 918 -3.14 51.58 22.35
C GLN A 918 -1.88 50.83 22.80
N ARG A 919 -1.91 49.49 22.92
CA ARG A 919 -0.71 48.73 23.27
C ARG A 919 0.27 48.72 22.10
N PRO A 920 1.58 48.83 22.37
CA PRO A 920 2.59 48.66 21.34
C PRO A 920 2.51 47.24 20.76
N GLN A 921 2.76 47.12 19.46
CA GLN A 921 2.71 45.86 18.73
C GLN A 921 4.02 45.08 18.90
N CYS A 922 3.92 43.75 19.00
CA CYS A 922 5.10 42.89 19.08
C CYS A 922 5.69 42.69 17.68
N LYS A 923 6.99 42.98 17.50
CA LYS A 923 7.72 42.78 16.24
C LYS A 923 7.63 41.37 15.69
N TYR A 924 7.65 40.37 16.57
CA TYR A 924 7.57 38.96 16.19
C TYR A 924 6.12 38.44 16.10
N GLY A 925 5.13 39.29 16.38
CA GLY A 925 3.71 38.94 16.42
C GLY A 925 3.45 37.60 17.12
N ARG A 926 2.70 36.71 16.48
CA ARG A 926 2.39 35.38 17.02
C ARG A 926 3.58 34.41 17.09
N GLY A 927 4.65 34.68 16.33
CA GLY A 927 5.90 33.90 16.35
C GLY A 927 6.77 34.18 17.58
N CYS A 928 6.38 35.16 18.42
CA CYS A 928 7.14 35.55 19.59
C CYS A 928 7.32 34.39 20.59
N THR A 929 8.57 34.06 20.92
CA THR A 929 8.92 33.04 21.92
C THR A 929 8.69 33.51 23.36
N MET A 930 8.59 34.84 23.59
CA MET A 930 8.41 35.45 24.91
C MET A 930 6.94 35.61 25.33
N GLN A 931 5.99 35.28 24.45
CA GLN A 931 4.54 35.46 24.68
C GLN A 931 3.98 34.68 25.89
N ALA A 932 4.72 33.69 26.41
CA ALA A 932 4.35 32.93 27.60
C ALA A 932 4.54 33.71 28.92
N THR A 933 5.29 34.82 28.91
CA THR A 933 5.52 35.64 30.11
C THR A 933 4.39 36.67 30.28
N ILE A 934 3.77 36.69 31.47
CA ILE A 934 2.64 37.59 31.78
C ILE A 934 3.01 39.06 31.56
N THR A 935 4.26 39.43 31.84
CA THR A 935 4.79 40.78 31.68
C THR A 935 4.86 41.19 30.21
N HIS A 936 5.37 40.32 29.33
CA HIS A 936 5.46 40.58 27.89
C HIS A 936 4.07 40.62 27.22
N ALA A 937 3.18 39.68 27.57
CA ALA A 937 1.80 39.66 27.06
C ALA A 937 0.96 40.88 27.51
N LYS A 938 1.27 41.46 28.68
CA LYS A 938 0.65 42.71 29.14
C LYS A 938 1.20 43.94 28.43
N LYS A 939 2.48 43.92 28.04
CA LYS A 939 3.17 45.04 27.39
C LYS A 939 2.84 45.13 25.90
N TYR A 940 2.78 44.00 25.20
CA TYR A 940 2.68 43.99 23.73
C TYR A 940 1.44 43.26 23.20
N GLN A 941 0.87 43.79 22.10
CA GLN A 941 -0.20 43.14 21.34
C GLN A 941 0.39 42.13 20.34
N HIS A 942 0.01 40.85 20.49
CA HIS A 942 0.41 39.74 19.61
C HIS A 942 -0.69 39.36 18.60
N TRP A 943 -1.83 40.05 18.68
CA TRP A 943 -2.99 39.88 17.82
C TRP A 943 -2.80 40.62 16.50
N LEU A 944 -1.94 40.08 15.62
CA LEU A 944 -1.64 40.64 14.30
C LEU A 944 -1.67 39.54 13.24
N LYS A 945 -2.09 39.91 12.03
CA LYS A 945 -1.98 39.08 10.82
C LYS A 945 -0.53 39.12 10.32
N ASP A 946 -0.08 38.06 9.65
CA ASP A 946 1.29 37.98 9.11
C ASP A 946 1.61 39.15 8.16
N GLN A 947 0.60 39.67 7.42
CA GLN A 947 0.74 40.83 6.55
C GLN A 947 1.05 42.13 7.34
N GLU A 948 0.46 42.31 8.51
CA GLU A 948 0.71 43.47 9.38
C GLU A 948 2.12 43.40 9.97
N ILE A 949 2.65 42.19 10.21
CA ILE A 949 4.04 41.97 10.65
C ILE A 949 5.03 42.38 9.55
N GLU A 950 4.75 42.00 8.30
CA GLU A 950 5.59 42.39 7.15
C GLU A 950 5.58 43.91 6.93
N GLU A 951 4.44 44.57 7.11
CA GLU A 951 4.34 46.04 7.03
C GLU A 951 5.15 46.73 8.13
N ILE A 952 5.06 46.25 9.38
CA ILE A 952 5.85 46.77 10.51
C ILE A 952 7.34 46.57 10.25
N ALA A 953 7.74 45.39 9.78
CA ALA A 953 9.13 45.09 9.44
C ALA A 953 9.66 45.98 8.31
N GLN A 954 8.83 46.28 7.30
CA GLN A 954 9.20 47.20 6.22
C GLN A 954 9.29 48.66 6.67
N THR A 955 8.45 49.10 7.62
CA THR A 955 8.51 50.46 8.16
C THR A 955 9.68 50.70 9.13
N GLU A 956 10.19 49.64 9.77
CA GLU A 956 11.36 49.73 10.66
C GLU A 956 12.70 49.67 9.91
N ASP A 957 12.78 49.04 8.74
CA ASP A 957 13.98 49.08 7.86
C ASP A 957 14.26 50.50 7.34
N ASP A 958 13.26 51.39 7.37
CA ASP A 958 13.41 52.83 7.08
C ASP A 958 13.78 53.66 8.32
N THR A 959 13.86 53.05 9.51
CA THR A 959 14.23 53.68 10.79
C THR A 959 15.17 52.78 11.62
N GLU A 960 16.30 52.37 11.06
CA GLU A 960 17.43 51.95 11.89
C GLU A 960 18.16 53.18 12.43
N GLU A 961 17.92 53.52 13.70
CA GLU A 961 18.91 54.04 14.64
C GLU A 961 18.21 54.19 16.01
N GLU A 962 18.34 53.19 16.90
CA GLU A 962 18.71 53.40 18.31
C GLU A 962 18.64 52.09 19.13
N THR A 963 19.83 51.66 19.56
CA THR A 963 20.16 50.89 20.77
C THR A 963 19.80 49.41 20.87
N ASP A 964 20.78 48.59 20.46
CA ASP A 964 21.18 47.40 21.21
C ASP A 964 21.50 47.79 22.66
N ASP A 965 20.82 47.18 23.63
CA ASP A 965 21.35 46.98 24.98
C ASP A 965 20.78 45.67 25.54
N GLU A 966 21.54 44.60 25.33
CA GLU A 966 21.58 43.48 26.27
C GLU A 966 22.17 43.99 27.59
N THR A 967 21.39 44.03 28.67
CA THR A 967 21.93 43.86 30.03
C THR A 967 20.91 43.21 30.96
N ASP A 968 21.45 42.32 31.78
CA ASP A 968 20.84 41.54 32.86
C ASP A 968 19.86 42.31 33.76
N ILE A 969 18.94 41.59 34.41
CA ILE A 969 18.82 41.50 35.89
C ILE A 969 17.66 40.56 36.29
N GLU A 970 17.97 39.72 37.27
CA GLU A 970 17.10 38.85 38.07
C GLU A 970 15.87 39.56 38.67
N GLU A 971 14.68 38.94 38.57
CA GLU A 971 13.72 38.61 39.66
C GLU A 971 12.45 37.94 39.11
#